data_AF-A0A497R1Y0-F1
#
_entry.id   AF-A0A497R1Y0-F1
#
_cell.length_a   1.000
_cell.length_b   1.000
_cell.length_c   1.000
_cell.angle_alpha   90.00
_cell.angle_beta   90.00
_cell.angle_gamma   90.00
#
_symmetry.space_group_name_H-M   'P 1'
#
loop_
_entity.id
_entity.type
_entity.pdbx_description
1 polymer ?
#
loop_
_entity_poly.entity_id
_entity_poly.type
_entity_poly.pdbx_seq_one_letter_code
_entity_poly.pdbx_strand_id
1 'polypeptide(L)'
;TVPQKRTAGSSVFAPDKKSIRKAFPTSSTEMIIITNDTSAVQDFANFKITRGVRVFIASMDEIKVNYTGTIPERIHAFLKSAYLSWPNLTYVLLAGDDYHIPMMKVYLPDLTEGWGFSNTYKPTDLYYACLDDDNWDDDADGVFGECSQFNIGGVPIGGPDEIDDWEPDVYLGRIPFSSYSQIKTFLEFIINYELDPQGQLQSSDWSNFLTAGATFNYDEQVNWWENGDYTDGAETIDYLIANDLPSSYSYHNFFENRTYFWDYSPVSSYQNLTRSNILSAMDTYDPSFIHFSAHGSPLGVYRNIDPSGYPYGERKLVSTEPSRITGIKIADADNLDSDNEIVAVTQAGSVIVYQGSWEDGWSGTTIANLLTNTTCVDVGDCDNDGANEIAVGSGSAVYVYEYRSGIGWMLLDNTLENPTPGNITCIYIGPTEENEDDIAYLNEIVVGDDSGVVSLYIWQLVTPLNFDYYPIYLNIGGDPHLFKTITCITANDIDSDNRREVIFGAESILPPNGVFALQGNLIVPHPGVSWVLSDVWLTDPDIPMSIDTGDADNDLNLEIAVGTFNGKVLMLENWSFIITPNPLAAVVNVDPLAGATVEGIAIGDVDENTPTNEIIAGTAAGVLRKYIAATNGSSYVLDQKMNLQGVDSLAIGNLDDNSDSTHLEIVVGTQKRIITQQSVFAYQWPVPYDFDFFFNTSNALFIKAQIPALTFVESCLTAAFDYAFGDSFAEALMQSGKSIAYVGSLRATWYYHGPMNISVAPGNKGGNRAAAHLFWSNFFDSSSDFRAGKAFGDMISQYSSSYDENTAGYQDDVEHRKNVLSYIFLGDPELAIYTQTPQTFTVDLPPEILLNDILTVHVSDHTGAIVSNATVCIQGENFYVVLKTDQNGDVKLELQEGSFVAGEKLAITVSKHNFITKKTSVKVLGLNNVILVSQPSISFNALQKNLSIISVIAICNNSEHGFLNSSNTLSAFYEVKTKTGITTGLTGNLTFNGITWVAENIDVESLTAGEYYVTCTFRDIDAKGTSAPSKSFIIKGLAYWFKEHWTY
;
A
#
# COMPACT_ATOMS: atom_id res chain seq x y z
N THR A 1 -46.87 10.17 10.60
CA THR A 1 -47.54 9.12 11.40
C THR A 1 -46.66 7.91 11.31
N VAL A 2 -46.05 7.49 12.42
CA VAL A 2 -45.00 6.45 12.47
C VAL A 2 -45.49 5.14 11.82
N PRO A 3 -44.80 4.54 10.82
CA PRO A 3 -45.21 3.26 10.26
C PRO A 3 -44.94 2.15 11.28
N GLN A 4 -45.97 1.40 11.63
CA GLN A 4 -45.83 0.20 12.46
C GLN A 4 -45.24 -0.94 11.61
N LYS A 5 -44.09 -1.48 12.02
CA LYS A 5 -43.56 -2.77 11.54
C LYS A 5 -44.65 -3.84 11.65
N ARG A 6 -45.05 -4.41 10.51
CA ARG A 6 -46.07 -5.46 10.43
C ARG A 6 -45.52 -6.76 11.02
N THR A 7 -46.24 -7.31 11.98
CA THR A 7 -45.97 -8.64 12.55
C THR A 7 -46.58 -9.70 11.62
N ALA A 8 -45.75 -10.35 10.82
CA ALA A 8 -46.13 -11.58 10.09
C ALA A 8 -45.77 -12.81 10.93
N GLY A 9 -46.66 -13.81 10.87
CA GLY A 9 -46.75 -14.93 11.81
C GLY A 9 -45.55 -15.88 11.83
N SER A 10 -45.36 -16.44 13.02
CA SER A 10 -44.42 -17.50 13.37
C SER A 10 -44.50 -18.73 12.47
N SER A 11 -43.44 -19.02 11.72
CA SER A 11 -42.75 -20.33 11.66
C SER A 11 -41.79 -20.38 10.47
N VAL A 12 -40.55 -19.92 10.64
CA VAL A 12 -39.42 -20.32 9.79
C VAL A 12 -38.27 -20.69 10.72
N PHE A 13 -37.62 -21.79 10.38
CA PHE A 13 -36.74 -22.60 11.23
C PHE A 13 -35.59 -21.79 11.86
N ALA A 14 -35.46 -21.85 13.18
CA ALA A 14 -34.24 -21.44 13.86
C ALA A 14 -33.13 -22.45 13.53
N PRO A 15 -31.95 -22.02 13.05
CA PRO A 15 -30.85 -22.92 12.74
C PRO A 15 -30.33 -23.60 14.02
N ASP A 16 -30.10 -24.91 13.90
CA ASP A 16 -29.87 -25.82 15.00
C ASP A 16 -28.46 -25.64 15.60
N LYS A 17 -28.40 -25.69 16.93
CA LYS A 17 -27.21 -25.40 17.73
C LYS A 17 -26.17 -26.52 17.60
N LYS A 18 -25.07 -26.32 16.88
CA LYS A 18 -23.80 -27.03 17.12
C LYS A 18 -22.59 -26.51 16.32
N SER A 19 -21.99 -25.39 16.75
CA SER A 19 -20.53 -25.24 16.98
C SER A 19 -20.11 -23.77 17.22
N ILE A 20 -19.52 -23.50 18.42
CA ILE A 20 -18.57 -22.39 18.77
C ILE A 20 -19.19 -20.96 18.85
N ARG A 21 -18.95 -20.01 19.79
CA ARG A 21 -18.42 -19.85 21.17
C ARG A 21 -18.97 -18.50 21.69
N LYS A 22 -19.23 -18.40 23.01
CA LYS A 22 -19.87 -17.27 23.77
C LYS A 22 -21.26 -16.85 23.25
N ALA A 23 -22.27 -17.60 23.66
CA ALA A 23 -23.67 -17.44 23.28
C ALA A 23 -24.30 -16.15 23.86
N PHE A 24 -24.22 -15.06 23.10
CA PHE A 24 -25.23 -14.02 23.20
C PHE A 24 -26.53 -14.53 22.56
N PRO A 25 -27.72 -14.16 23.06
CA PRO A 25 -28.92 -14.35 22.27
C PRO A 25 -28.76 -13.55 20.97
N THR A 26 -28.97 -14.22 19.83
CA THR A 26 -28.82 -13.65 18.49
C THR A 26 -29.62 -12.35 18.30
N SER A 27 -30.70 -12.17 19.06
CA SER A 27 -31.50 -10.94 19.11
C SER A 27 -30.76 -9.70 19.65
N SER A 28 -29.50 -9.81 20.08
CA SER A 28 -28.69 -8.70 20.59
C SER A 28 -27.47 -8.37 19.71
N THR A 29 -27.28 -9.09 18.60
CA THR A 29 -26.20 -8.84 17.64
C THR A 29 -26.29 -7.43 17.07
N GLU A 30 -25.15 -6.75 16.99
CA GLU A 30 -24.98 -5.40 16.42
C GLU A 30 -24.23 -5.43 15.10
N MET A 31 -23.32 -6.40 14.92
CA MET A 31 -22.50 -6.57 13.73
C MET A 31 -22.53 -8.01 13.22
N ILE A 32 -22.66 -8.19 11.91
CA ILE A 32 -22.44 -9.47 11.23
C ILE A 32 -21.13 -9.40 10.46
N ILE A 33 -20.30 -10.45 10.56
CA ILE A 33 -19.16 -10.66 9.67
C ILE A 33 -19.48 -11.86 8.78
N ILE A 34 -19.59 -11.66 7.47
CA ILE A 34 -19.77 -12.75 6.49
C ILE A 34 -18.41 -13.11 5.93
N THR A 35 -18.05 -14.40 5.95
CA THR A 35 -16.77 -14.87 5.41
C THR A 35 -16.80 -16.34 5.00
N ASN A 36 -15.90 -16.73 4.10
CA ASN A 36 -15.57 -18.13 3.82
C ASN A 36 -14.58 -18.71 4.87
N ASP A 37 -13.80 -17.89 5.56
CA ASP A 37 -12.83 -18.33 6.57
C ASP A 37 -13.12 -17.73 7.95
N THR A 38 -13.98 -18.42 8.70
CA THR A 38 -14.37 -18.01 10.06
C THR A 38 -13.17 -17.93 11.03
N SER A 39 -12.09 -18.68 10.77
CA SER A 39 -10.93 -18.68 11.65
C SER A 39 -10.09 -17.42 11.49
N ALA A 40 -10.02 -16.87 10.27
CA ALA A 40 -9.29 -15.66 9.94
C ALA A 40 -9.86 -14.41 10.64
N VAL A 41 -11.19 -14.35 10.82
CA VAL A 41 -11.89 -13.20 11.42
C VAL A 41 -12.13 -13.34 12.92
N GLN A 42 -11.82 -14.50 13.51
CA GLN A 42 -12.24 -14.82 14.87
C GLN A 42 -11.60 -13.90 15.92
N ASP A 43 -10.32 -13.56 15.77
CA ASP A 43 -9.60 -12.68 16.68
C ASP A 43 -10.10 -11.24 16.59
N PHE A 44 -10.44 -10.79 15.38
CA PHE A 44 -11.08 -9.49 15.14
C PHE A 44 -12.47 -9.41 15.76
N ALA A 45 -13.31 -10.42 15.56
CA ALA A 45 -14.63 -10.50 16.20
C ALA A 45 -14.52 -10.48 17.74
N ASN A 46 -13.58 -11.26 18.30
CA ASN A 46 -13.31 -11.26 19.74
C ASN A 46 -12.87 -9.88 20.22
N PHE A 47 -12.00 -9.20 19.47
CA PHE A 47 -11.56 -7.85 19.78
C PHE A 47 -12.73 -6.86 19.82
N LYS A 48 -13.61 -6.86 18.81
CA LYS A 48 -14.83 -6.03 18.78
C LYS A 48 -15.78 -6.34 19.94
N ILE A 49 -15.96 -7.61 20.29
CA ILE A 49 -16.71 -8.01 21.49
C ILE A 49 -16.09 -7.43 22.76
N THR A 50 -14.76 -7.42 22.88
CA THR A 50 -14.11 -6.79 24.05
C THR A 50 -14.31 -5.28 24.12
N ARG A 51 -14.66 -4.61 23.01
CA ARG A 51 -14.92 -3.17 22.92
C ARG A 51 -16.38 -2.77 23.13
N GLY A 52 -17.26 -3.75 23.25
CA GLY A 52 -18.69 -3.53 23.47
C GLY A 52 -19.58 -3.84 22.26
N VAL A 53 -19.02 -4.29 21.14
CA VAL A 53 -19.78 -4.59 19.91
C VAL A 53 -20.12 -6.07 19.86
N ARG A 54 -21.41 -6.42 19.86
CA ARG A 54 -21.83 -7.82 19.74
C ARG A 54 -21.76 -8.30 18.30
N VAL A 55 -20.83 -9.20 18.03
CA VAL A 55 -20.53 -9.73 16.69
C VAL A 55 -21.08 -11.14 16.50
N PHE A 56 -21.68 -11.39 15.34
CA PHE A 56 -21.99 -12.72 14.83
C PHE A 56 -21.16 -13.01 13.56
N ILE A 57 -20.44 -14.13 13.53
CA ILE A 57 -19.72 -14.57 12.33
C ILE A 57 -20.63 -15.53 11.56
N ALA A 58 -20.94 -15.19 10.31
CA ALA A 58 -21.71 -16.03 9.40
C ALA A 58 -20.78 -16.69 8.38
N SER A 59 -20.83 -18.02 8.31
CA SER A 59 -20.07 -18.78 7.32
C SER A 59 -20.78 -18.81 5.97
N MET A 60 -20.05 -18.59 4.89
CA MET A 60 -20.57 -18.79 3.53
C MET A 60 -21.06 -20.22 3.28
N ASP A 61 -20.48 -21.24 3.92
CA ASP A 61 -20.94 -22.62 3.78
C ASP A 61 -22.33 -22.82 4.41
N GLU A 62 -22.57 -22.20 5.57
CA GLU A 62 -23.88 -22.23 6.24
C GLU A 62 -24.94 -21.47 5.44
N ILE A 63 -24.60 -20.29 4.91
CA ILE A 63 -25.50 -19.49 4.07
C ILE A 63 -25.87 -20.28 2.79
N LYS A 64 -24.87 -20.86 2.11
CA LYS A 64 -25.07 -21.67 0.90
C LYS A 64 -25.98 -22.88 1.15
N VAL A 65 -25.94 -23.48 2.33
CA VAL A 65 -26.79 -24.64 2.65
C VAL A 65 -28.22 -24.25 3.02
N ASN A 66 -28.39 -23.13 3.73
CA ASN A 66 -29.68 -22.78 4.35
C ASN A 66 -30.58 -21.88 3.49
N TYR A 67 -30.02 -21.20 2.49
CA TYR A 67 -30.77 -20.30 1.61
C TYR A 67 -30.71 -20.77 0.15
N THR A 68 -31.72 -20.42 -0.65
CA THR A 68 -31.87 -20.77 -2.07
C THR A 68 -31.56 -19.57 -2.97
N GLY A 69 -31.38 -19.80 -4.28
CA GLY A 69 -31.01 -18.76 -5.25
C GLY A 69 -29.54 -18.82 -5.66
N THR A 70 -29.06 -17.80 -6.36
CA THR A 70 -27.64 -17.52 -6.60
C THR A 70 -26.92 -17.18 -5.29
N ILE A 71 -25.58 -17.05 -5.29
CA ILE A 71 -24.85 -16.74 -4.06
C ILE A 71 -25.25 -15.35 -3.51
N PRO A 72 -25.36 -14.27 -4.32
CA PRO A 72 -25.86 -12.99 -3.85
C PRO A 72 -27.26 -13.04 -3.20
N GLU A 73 -28.24 -13.65 -3.87
CA GLU A 73 -29.60 -13.80 -3.31
C GLU A 73 -29.59 -14.53 -1.96
N ARG A 74 -28.72 -15.54 -1.79
CA ARG A 74 -28.60 -16.26 -0.51
C ARG A 74 -28.03 -15.39 0.61
N ILE A 75 -27.03 -14.56 0.30
CA ILE A 75 -26.45 -13.61 1.27
C ILE A 75 -27.51 -12.58 1.67
N HIS A 76 -28.22 -12.01 0.69
CA HIS A 76 -29.30 -11.05 0.93
C HIS A 76 -30.41 -11.65 1.80
N ALA A 77 -30.92 -12.83 1.43
CA ALA A 77 -31.97 -13.51 2.19
C ALA A 77 -31.55 -13.81 3.64
N PHE A 78 -30.28 -14.15 3.86
CA PHE A 78 -29.73 -14.31 5.21
C PHE A 78 -29.72 -12.98 5.98
N LEU A 79 -29.18 -11.92 5.39
CA LEU A 79 -29.09 -10.60 6.01
C LEU A 79 -30.48 -10.03 6.32
N LYS A 80 -31.43 -10.15 5.39
CA LYS A 80 -32.84 -9.76 5.58
C LYS A 80 -33.48 -10.53 6.73
N SER A 81 -33.32 -11.85 6.77
CA SER A 81 -33.83 -12.66 7.88
C SER A 81 -33.19 -12.26 9.22
N ALA A 82 -31.90 -11.91 9.23
CA ALA A 82 -31.19 -11.46 10.42
C ALA A 82 -31.71 -10.08 10.87
N TYR A 83 -31.81 -9.11 9.96
CA TYR A 83 -32.31 -7.75 10.22
C TYR A 83 -33.73 -7.75 10.82
N LEU A 84 -34.64 -8.56 10.25
CA LEU A 84 -36.00 -8.71 10.78
C LEU A 84 -36.03 -9.36 12.17
N SER A 85 -35.04 -10.18 12.50
CA SER A 85 -34.98 -10.94 13.76
C SER A 85 -34.17 -10.24 14.85
N TRP A 86 -33.20 -9.40 14.49
CA TRP A 86 -32.17 -8.85 15.37
C TRP A 86 -32.28 -7.32 15.40
N PRO A 87 -33.06 -6.75 16.34
CA PRO A 87 -33.42 -5.33 16.32
C PRO A 87 -32.26 -4.34 16.53
N ASN A 88 -31.06 -4.84 16.88
CA ASN A 88 -29.87 -4.03 17.08
C ASN A 88 -28.86 -4.15 15.93
N LEU A 89 -29.14 -4.99 14.91
CA LEU A 89 -28.23 -5.16 13.77
C LEU A 89 -28.06 -3.81 13.07
N THR A 90 -26.83 -3.33 13.03
CA THR A 90 -26.48 -2.01 12.49
C THR A 90 -25.36 -2.11 11.45
N TYR A 91 -24.43 -3.06 11.61
CA TYR A 91 -23.24 -3.18 10.79
C TYR A 91 -23.13 -4.54 10.11
N VAL A 92 -22.67 -4.55 8.86
CA VAL A 92 -22.30 -5.76 8.11
C VAL A 92 -20.90 -5.59 7.55
N LEU A 93 -20.02 -6.55 7.83
CA LEU A 93 -18.70 -6.62 7.25
C LEU A 93 -18.60 -7.85 6.34
N LEU A 94 -18.37 -7.61 5.05
CA LEU A 94 -18.05 -8.64 4.08
C LEU A 94 -16.53 -8.87 4.08
N ALA A 95 -16.11 -10.01 4.61
CA ALA A 95 -14.71 -10.40 4.65
C ALA A 95 -14.45 -11.47 3.58
N GLY A 96 -14.13 -11.00 2.38
CA GLY A 96 -13.76 -11.80 1.21
C GLY A 96 -13.76 -11.00 -0.09
N ASP A 97 -12.95 -11.45 -1.04
CA ASP A 97 -12.97 -11.04 -2.46
C ASP A 97 -14.28 -11.44 -3.18
N ASP A 98 -14.51 -10.95 -4.41
CA ASP A 98 -15.61 -11.25 -5.32
C ASP A 98 -15.77 -12.75 -5.61
N TYR A 99 -14.68 -13.52 -5.66
CA TYR A 99 -14.78 -14.97 -5.83
C TYR A 99 -15.40 -15.66 -4.60
N HIS A 100 -15.10 -15.16 -3.40
CA HIS A 100 -15.52 -15.75 -2.12
C HIS A 100 -16.90 -15.26 -1.67
N ILE A 101 -17.13 -13.96 -1.81
CA ILE A 101 -18.37 -13.24 -1.51
C ILE A 101 -18.71 -12.39 -2.74
N PRO A 102 -19.33 -12.98 -3.77
CA PRO A 102 -19.69 -12.28 -5.01
C PRO A 102 -20.51 -11.03 -4.77
N MET A 103 -20.40 -10.04 -5.64
CA MET A 103 -21.28 -8.88 -5.67
C MET A 103 -22.54 -9.19 -6.49
N MET A 104 -23.64 -8.49 -6.21
CA MET A 104 -24.80 -8.55 -7.11
C MET A 104 -24.44 -7.85 -8.43
N LYS A 105 -24.85 -8.43 -9.57
CA LYS A 105 -24.59 -7.86 -10.90
C LYS A 105 -25.90 -7.28 -11.43
N VAL A 106 -25.98 -5.96 -11.43
CA VAL A 106 -27.16 -5.24 -11.93
C VAL A 106 -27.02 -4.87 -13.39
N TYR A 107 -28.13 -4.87 -14.11
CA TYR A 107 -28.22 -4.51 -15.51
C TYR A 107 -28.14 -2.99 -15.65
N LEU A 108 -27.00 -2.51 -16.14
CA LEU A 108 -26.75 -1.10 -16.37
C LEU A 108 -25.90 -0.96 -17.63
N PRO A 109 -26.52 -1.12 -18.82
CA PRO A 109 -25.80 -1.15 -20.08
C PRO A 109 -25.33 0.25 -20.49
N ASP A 110 -24.04 0.39 -20.75
CA ASP A 110 -23.42 1.58 -21.31
C ASP A 110 -22.29 1.20 -22.28
N LEU A 111 -21.71 2.19 -22.96
CA LEU A 111 -20.63 1.98 -23.94
C LEU A 111 -19.25 2.37 -23.38
N THR A 112 -19.16 2.55 -22.06
CA THR A 112 -18.10 3.35 -21.43
C THR A 112 -17.15 2.53 -20.56
N GLU A 113 -17.37 1.21 -20.42
CA GLU A 113 -16.44 0.38 -19.66
C GLU A 113 -15.19 0.06 -20.47
N GLY A 114 -14.03 0.44 -19.92
CA GLY A 114 -12.71 0.00 -20.37
C GLY A 114 -12.24 -1.24 -19.59
N TRP A 115 -10.95 -1.59 -19.75
CA TRP A 115 -10.25 -2.55 -18.88
C TRP A 115 -10.81 -3.99 -18.85
N GLY A 116 -11.57 -4.38 -19.87
CA GLY A 116 -12.16 -5.73 -19.95
C GLY A 116 -13.38 -5.94 -19.06
N PHE A 117 -13.90 -4.87 -18.43
CA PHE A 117 -15.12 -4.93 -17.65
C PHE A 117 -16.37 -4.96 -18.54
N SER A 118 -17.45 -5.48 -17.95
CA SER A 118 -18.72 -5.65 -18.65
C SER A 118 -19.43 -4.31 -18.89
N ASN A 119 -19.59 -3.97 -20.17
CA ASN A 119 -20.45 -2.87 -20.62
C ASN A 119 -21.94 -3.06 -20.27
N THR A 120 -22.38 -4.27 -19.91
CA THR A 120 -23.81 -4.57 -19.69
C THR A 120 -24.19 -4.64 -18.21
N TYR A 121 -23.46 -5.43 -17.44
CA TYR A 121 -23.69 -5.64 -16.01
C TYR A 121 -22.63 -4.95 -15.14
N LYS A 122 -23.05 -4.34 -14.04
CA LYS A 122 -22.19 -3.66 -13.07
C LYS A 122 -22.32 -4.33 -11.69
N PRO A 123 -21.20 -4.64 -11.01
CA PRO A 123 -21.27 -5.21 -9.68
C PRO A 123 -21.60 -4.14 -8.63
N THR A 124 -22.30 -4.53 -7.57
CA THR A 124 -22.54 -3.67 -6.41
C THR A 124 -22.67 -4.46 -5.11
N ASP A 125 -22.23 -3.85 -4.02
CA ASP A 125 -22.49 -4.31 -2.65
C ASP A 125 -23.76 -3.70 -2.05
N LEU A 126 -24.33 -2.66 -2.68
CA LEU A 126 -25.51 -1.97 -2.17
C LEU A 126 -26.71 -2.92 -1.98
N TYR A 127 -26.81 -3.93 -2.85
CA TYR A 127 -27.80 -5.00 -2.72
C TYR A 127 -27.81 -5.61 -1.31
N TYR A 128 -26.66 -5.83 -0.69
CA TYR A 128 -26.58 -6.42 0.65
C TYR A 128 -26.93 -5.46 1.79
N ALA A 129 -27.08 -4.17 1.51
CA ALA A 129 -27.44 -3.16 2.48
C ALA A 129 -28.92 -2.75 2.39
N CYS A 130 -29.53 -2.79 1.21
CA CYS A 130 -30.96 -2.54 0.98
C CYS A 130 -31.77 -3.82 1.24
N LEU A 131 -32.28 -3.99 2.46
CA LEU A 131 -32.92 -5.23 2.94
C LEU A 131 -34.47 -5.15 2.96
N ASP A 132 -35.04 -3.96 2.81
CA ASP A 132 -36.49 -3.75 2.70
C ASP A 132 -37.05 -4.09 1.30
N ASP A 133 -36.23 -4.07 0.25
CA ASP A 133 -36.55 -4.57 -1.10
C ASP A 133 -36.45 -6.12 -1.17
N ASP A 134 -37.37 -6.77 -1.91
CA ASP A 134 -37.60 -8.21 -1.88
C ASP A 134 -36.89 -9.00 -3.00
N ASN A 135 -36.48 -8.41 -4.13
CA ASN A 135 -35.91 -9.22 -5.23
C ASN A 135 -34.88 -8.52 -6.15
N TRP A 136 -34.98 -7.21 -6.41
CA TRP A 136 -34.25 -6.54 -7.51
C TRP A 136 -34.35 -7.30 -8.86
N ASP A 137 -35.38 -8.14 -9.05
CA ASP A 137 -35.66 -9.01 -10.23
C ASP A 137 -37.19 -9.24 -10.22
N ASP A 138 -37.95 -8.16 -10.31
CA ASP A 138 -39.38 -8.11 -10.00
C ASP A 138 -40.23 -8.91 -11.00
N ASP A 139 -39.73 -9.08 -12.23
CA ASP A 139 -40.37 -9.91 -13.24
C ASP A 139 -39.84 -11.35 -13.33
N ALA A 140 -38.83 -11.68 -12.52
CA ALA A 140 -38.23 -12.99 -12.35
C ALA A 140 -37.64 -13.58 -13.65
N ASP A 141 -37.05 -12.73 -14.49
CA ASP A 141 -36.35 -13.13 -15.70
C ASP A 141 -34.85 -13.43 -15.46
N GLY A 142 -34.35 -13.09 -14.26
CA GLY A 142 -32.98 -13.32 -13.82
C GLY A 142 -31.99 -12.21 -14.24
N VAL A 143 -32.50 -11.09 -14.72
CA VAL A 143 -31.78 -9.83 -14.93
C VAL A 143 -32.10 -8.93 -13.75
N PHE A 144 -31.09 -8.53 -12.98
CA PHE A 144 -31.32 -7.79 -11.75
C PHE A 144 -31.17 -6.28 -11.96
N GLY A 145 -31.98 -5.49 -11.26
CA GLY A 145 -31.85 -4.04 -11.15
C GLY A 145 -32.16 -3.31 -12.45
N GLU A 146 -33.07 -3.86 -13.25
CA GLU A 146 -33.51 -3.22 -14.48
C GLU A 146 -34.16 -1.85 -14.23
N CYS A 147 -34.17 -1.02 -15.27
CA CYS A 147 -34.85 0.26 -15.29
C CYS A 147 -35.64 0.41 -16.58
N SER A 148 -36.89 0.85 -16.45
CA SER A 148 -37.81 1.15 -17.55
C SER A 148 -37.29 2.17 -18.56
N GLN A 149 -36.29 2.96 -18.20
CA GLN A 149 -35.71 3.98 -19.07
C GLN A 149 -34.58 3.46 -19.98
N PHE A 150 -34.03 2.25 -19.76
CA PHE A 150 -32.85 1.76 -20.50
C PHE A 150 -33.04 1.70 -22.02
N ASN A 151 -32.12 2.35 -22.74
CA ASN A 151 -32.13 2.51 -24.18
C ASN A 151 -30.72 2.49 -24.78
N ILE A 152 -30.38 1.49 -25.59
CA ILE A 152 -29.10 1.46 -26.32
C ILE A 152 -29.36 1.84 -27.78
N GLY A 153 -28.77 2.95 -28.23
CA GLY A 153 -28.81 3.36 -29.64
C GLY A 153 -30.22 3.68 -30.18
N GLY A 154 -31.15 4.10 -29.32
CA GLY A 154 -32.52 4.44 -29.70
C GLY A 154 -33.51 3.26 -29.64
N VAL A 155 -33.07 2.07 -29.21
CA VAL A 155 -33.94 0.91 -28.95
C VAL A 155 -34.22 0.82 -27.44
N PRO A 156 -35.49 0.93 -27.00
CA PRO A 156 -35.86 0.63 -25.61
C PRO A 156 -35.57 -0.85 -25.32
N ILE A 157 -34.78 -1.10 -24.29
CA ILE A 157 -34.38 -2.46 -23.86
C ILE A 157 -34.64 -2.68 -22.37
N GLY A 158 -35.07 -1.66 -21.63
CA GLY A 158 -35.36 -1.78 -20.22
C GLY A 158 -36.58 -2.64 -19.90
N GLY A 159 -36.47 -3.43 -18.83
CA GLY A 159 -37.57 -4.08 -18.13
C GLY A 159 -38.32 -3.13 -17.17
N PRO A 160 -39.07 -3.64 -16.17
CA PRO A 160 -39.60 -2.80 -15.10
C PRO A 160 -38.47 -2.05 -14.36
N ASP A 161 -38.80 -0.98 -13.63
CA ASP A 161 -37.86 -0.47 -12.63
C ASP A 161 -37.93 -1.38 -11.42
N GLU A 162 -36.81 -2.01 -11.07
CA GLU A 162 -36.77 -3.11 -10.09
C GLU A 162 -36.06 -2.73 -8.79
N ILE A 163 -35.51 -1.52 -8.71
CA ILE A 163 -34.89 -1.01 -7.50
C ILE A 163 -35.84 0.02 -6.90
N ASP A 164 -36.72 -0.46 -6.01
CA ASP A 164 -37.75 0.35 -5.37
C ASP A 164 -37.19 1.13 -4.17
N ASP A 165 -36.15 0.60 -3.53
CA ASP A 165 -35.52 1.18 -2.34
C ASP A 165 -33.99 1.26 -2.47
N TRP A 166 -33.49 2.49 -2.41
CA TRP A 166 -32.08 2.83 -2.47
C TRP A 166 -31.48 3.12 -1.09
N GLU A 167 -32.29 3.07 -0.01
CA GLU A 167 -31.88 3.36 1.35
C GLU A 167 -31.21 2.13 2.00
N PRO A 168 -29.95 2.22 2.44
CA PRO A 168 -29.32 1.15 3.21
C PRO A 168 -29.98 0.96 4.60
N ASP A 169 -30.43 -0.25 4.90
CA ASP A 169 -30.94 -0.65 6.23
C ASP A 169 -29.83 -0.87 7.27
N VAL A 170 -28.63 -1.21 6.78
CA VAL A 170 -27.43 -1.50 7.58
C VAL A 170 -26.21 -0.85 6.95
N TYR A 171 -25.25 -0.44 7.77
CA TYR A 171 -23.99 0.10 7.28
C TYR A 171 -23.06 -1.04 6.90
N LEU A 172 -22.70 -1.08 5.62
CA LEU A 172 -21.92 -2.16 5.04
C LEU A 172 -20.50 -1.70 4.74
N GLY A 173 -19.53 -2.57 5.04
CA GLY A 173 -18.17 -2.44 4.56
C GLY A 173 -17.62 -3.77 4.06
N ARG A 174 -16.59 -3.70 3.21
CA ARG A 174 -15.92 -4.89 2.67
C ARG A 174 -14.42 -4.85 2.93
N ILE A 175 -13.84 -6.02 3.19
CA ILE A 175 -12.39 -6.24 3.17
C ILE A 175 -12.14 -7.32 2.12
N PRO A 176 -11.75 -6.96 0.89
CA PRO A 176 -11.43 -7.92 -0.15
C PRO A 176 -10.11 -8.63 0.18
N PHE A 177 -10.06 -9.94 -0.05
CA PHE A 177 -8.83 -10.71 0.07
C PHE A 177 -8.91 -12.04 -0.68
N SER A 178 -7.76 -12.44 -1.21
CA SER A 178 -7.59 -13.70 -1.94
C SER A 178 -6.89 -14.77 -1.10
N SER A 179 -6.33 -14.41 0.06
CA SER A 179 -5.59 -15.32 0.94
C SER A 179 -5.80 -15.06 2.44
N TYR A 180 -5.63 -16.12 3.25
CA TYR A 180 -5.69 -16.05 4.72
C TYR A 180 -4.67 -15.06 5.33
N SER A 181 -3.48 -14.97 4.75
CA SER A 181 -2.45 -14.03 5.21
C SER A 181 -2.85 -12.58 4.98
N GLN A 182 -3.42 -12.25 3.81
CA GLN A 182 -3.83 -10.88 3.48
C GLN A 182 -4.89 -10.36 4.45
N ILE A 183 -5.95 -11.14 4.70
CA ILE A 183 -7.01 -10.71 5.63
C ILE A 183 -6.49 -10.53 7.06
N LYS A 184 -5.62 -11.43 7.54
CA LYS A 184 -5.08 -11.34 8.90
C LYS A 184 -4.25 -10.07 9.06
N THR A 185 -3.41 -9.75 8.09
CA THR A 185 -2.63 -8.50 8.07
C THR A 185 -3.55 -7.27 8.14
N PHE A 186 -4.60 -7.22 7.31
CA PHE A 186 -5.51 -6.08 7.29
C PHE A 186 -6.29 -5.91 8.60
N LEU A 187 -6.85 -7.01 9.14
CA LEU A 187 -7.55 -6.98 10.42
C LEU A 187 -6.62 -6.64 11.59
N GLU A 188 -5.36 -7.05 11.54
CA GLU A 188 -4.34 -6.67 12.52
C GLU A 188 -4.04 -5.15 12.45
N PHE A 189 -4.03 -4.52 11.27
CA PHE A 189 -3.92 -3.06 11.17
C PHE A 189 -5.06 -2.35 11.89
N ILE A 190 -6.31 -2.80 11.73
CA ILE A 190 -7.47 -2.22 12.43
C ILE A 190 -7.34 -2.39 13.96
N ILE A 191 -6.98 -3.59 14.42
CA ILE A 191 -6.79 -3.85 15.85
C ILE A 191 -5.67 -2.97 16.42
N ASN A 192 -4.56 -2.82 15.70
CA ASN A 192 -3.41 -2.03 16.12
C ASN A 192 -3.70 -0.53 16.09
N TYR A 193 -4.47 -0.06 15.11
CA TYR A 193 -4.98 1.31 15.06
C TYR A 193 -5.77 1.67 16.33
N GLU A 194 -6.59 0.77 16.85
CA GLU A 194 -7.37 1.02 18.07
C GLU A 194 -6.58 0.81 19.39
N LEU A 195 -5.47 0.06 19.37
CA LEU A 195 -4.70 -0.32 20.57
C LEU A 195 -3.38 0.43 20.74
N ASP A 196 -2.82 0.99 19.66
CA ASP A 196 -1.50 1.61 19.60
C ASP A 196 -0.40 0.82 20.35
N PRO A 197 -0.13 -0.45 19.98
CA PRO A 197 0.82 -1.28 20.71
C PRO A 197 2.26 -0.74 20.67
N GLN A 198 2.57 0.13 19.69
CA GLN A 198 3.91 0.70 19.48
C GLN A 198 4.05 2.15 19.96
N GLY A 199 2.97 2.78 20.46
CA GLY A 199 2.98 4.17 20.93
C GLY A 199 3.16 5.21 19.82
N GLN A 200 2.93 4.81 18.56
CA GLN A 200 3.18 5.62 17.37
C GLN A 200 2.05 6.64 17.13
N LEU A 201 0.83 6.32 17.54
CA LEU A 201 -0.31 7.19 17.27
C LEU A 201 -0.24 8.52 18.05
N GLN A 202 0.51 8.57 19.15
CA GLN A 202 0.65 9.79 19.97
C GLN A 202 1.72 10.78 19.48
N SER A 203 2.60 10.39 18.55
CA SER A 203 3.70 11.24 18.08
C SER A 203 3.40 12.04 16.82
N SER A 204 2.32 11.72 16.12
CA SER A 204 1.96 12.33 14.84
C SER A 204 0.80 13.32 14.98
N ASP A 205 0.71 14.27 14.05
CA ASP A 205 -0.40 15.22 13.95
C ASP A 205 -1.50 14.64 13.05
N TRP A 206 -2.65 14.35 13.67
CA TRP A 206 -3.80 13.71 13.01
C TRP A 206 -4.75 14.69 12.32
N SER A 207 -4.38 15.97 12.28
CA SER A 207 -5.16 17.02 11.61
C SER A 207 -4.65 17.33 10.21
N ASN A 208 -3.69 16.55 9.68
CA ASN A 208 -3.20 16.69 8.32
C ASN A 208 -4.14 16.03 7.31
N PHE A 209 -4.54 16.82 6.31
CA PHE A 209 -5.40 16.41 5.22
C PHE A 209 -4.67 16.64 3.89
N LEU A 210 -4.37 15.56 3.17
CA LEU A 210 -3.75 15.63 1.84
C LEU A 210 -4.84 15.66 0.76
N THR A 211 -4.79 16.64 -0.13
CA THR A 211 -5.74 16.72 -1.25
C THR A 211 -5.02 16.85 -2.58
N ALA A 212 -5.56 16.22 -3.63
CA ALA A 212 -5.03 16.33 -4.99
C ALA A 212 -6.14 16.47 -6.01
N GLY A 213 -6.07 17.52 -6.84
CA GLY A 213 -7.09 17.86 -7.84
C GLY A 213 -6.50 17.91 -9.25
N ALA A 214 -6.82 16.92 -10.08
CA ALA A 214 -6.53 16.92 -11.51
C ALA A 214 -7.75 17.38 -12.32
N THR A 215 -7.51 17.76 -13.57
CA THR A 215 -8.54 18.20 -14.51
C THR A 215 -9.19 16.99 -15.18
N PHE A 216 -10.52 16.83 -15.11
CA PHE A 216 -11.20 15.71 -15.78
C PHE A 216 -11.51 15.95 -17.26
N ASN A 217 -11.47 17.20 -17.74
CA ASN A 217 -11.78 17.51 -19.14
C ASN A 217 -10.99 18.72 -19.67
N TYR A 218 -10.36 18.57 -20.85
CA TYR A 218 -9.48 19.57 -21.46
C TYR A 218 -10.11 20.25 -22.70
N ASP A 219 -11.31 19.82 -23.13
CA ASP A 219 -11.78 20.10 -24.49
C ASP A 219 -12.37 21.52 -24.70
N GLU A 220 -12.16 22.05 -25.91
CA GLU A 220 -12.67 23.33 -26.45
C GLU A 220 -14.19 23.32 -26.71
N GLN A 221 -14.91 22.27 -26.29
CA GLN A 221 -16.32 22.01 -26.61
C GLN A 221 -17.34 22.75 -25.72
N VAL A 222 -16.91 23.70 -24.89
CA VAL A 222 -17.86 24.65 -24.29
C VAL A 222 -18.21 25.68 -25.35
N ASN A 223 -19.32 25.42 -26.07
CA ASN A 223 -19.95 26.38 -26.95
C ASN A 223 -20.13 27.72 -26.24
N TRP A 224 -19.21 28.67 -26.46
CA TRP A 224 -19.30 30.14 -26.54
C TRP A 224 -20.39 30.92 -25.75
N TRP A 225 -21.03 30.37 -24.71
CA TRP A 225 -22.14 31.04 -24.03
C TRP A 225 -22.29 30.81 -22.52
N GLU A 226 -21.48 29.97 -21.88
CA GLU A 226 -21.50 29.82 -20.42
C GLU A 226 -20.10 30.07 -19.83
N ASN A 227 -19.98 31.19 -19.10
CA ASN A 227 -18.79 31.64 -18.41
C ASN A 227 -18.52 30.79 -17.14
N GLY A 228 -17.27 30.31 -16.96
CA GLY A 228 -16.68 29.78 -15.71
C GLY A 228 -17.12 28.35 -15.37
N ASP A 229 -16.30 27.36 -15.00
CA ASP A 229 -14.97 27.32 -14.38
C ASP A 229 -14.23 26.02 -14.85
N TYR A 230 -12.89 26.07 -14.98
CA TYR A 230 -12.11 25.10 -15.78
C TYR A 230 -10.93 24.44 -15.02
N THR A 231 -11.10 24.16 -13.72
CA THR A 231 -10.21 23.31 -12.90
C THR A 231 -11.09 22.50 -11.95
N ASP A 232 -11.73 21.48 -12.50
CA ASP A 232 -12.92 20.87 -11.91
C ASP A 232 -12.61 20.04 -10.64
N GLY A 233 -11.50 19.29 -10.61
CA GLY A 233 -11.07 18.60 -9.39
C GLY A 233 -10.59 19.53 -8.27
N ALA A 234 -9.88 20.61 -8.61
CA ALA A 234 -9.46 21.62 -7.63
C ALA A 234 -10.66 22.41 -7.07
N GLU A 235 -11.64 22.72 -7.91
CA GLU A 235 -12.88 23.40 -7.51
C GLU A 235 -13.69 22.58 -6.51
N THR A 236 -13.81 21.26 -6.71
CA THR A 236 -14.42 20.37 -5.70
C THR A 236 -13.68 20.46 -4.37
N ILE A 237 -12.35 20.38 -4.39
CA ILE A 237 -11.55 20.41 -3.16
C ILE A 237 -11.69 21.74 -2.42
N ASP A 238 -11.61 22.86 -3.12
CA ASP A 238 -11.78 24.19 -2.52
C ASP A 238 -13.15 24.33 -1.85
N TYR A 239 -14.20 23.72 -2.43
CA TYR A 239 -15.51 23.69 -1.80
C TYR A 239 -15.57 22.84 -0.56
N LEU A 240 -15.03 21.62 -0.60
CA LEU A 240 -14.99 20.73 0.55
C LEU A 240 -14.29 21.45 1.71
N ILE A 241 -13.14 22.09 1.45
CA ILE A 241 -12.40 22.87 2.46
C ILE A 241 -13.22 24.03 3.00
N ALA A 242 -13.98 24.72 2.14
CA ALA A 242 -14.77 25.88 2.55
C ALA A 242 -16.06 25.52 3.31
N ASN A 243 -16.66 24.35 3.08
CA ASN A 243 -18.02 24.04 3.52
C ASN A 243 -18.14 22.76 4.37
N ASP A 244 -17.40 21.71 4.05
CA ASP A 244 -17.62 20.36 4.60
C ASP A 244 -16.51 19.91 5.55
N LEU A 245 -15.30 20.43 5.37
CA LEU A 245 -14.12 20.01 6.12
C LEU A 245 -13.81 20.96 7.29
N PRO A 246 -13.18 20.47 8.38
CA PRO A 246 -12.93 21.29 9.57
C PRO A 246 -11.86 22.36 9.34
N SER A 247 -12.23 23.64 9.46
CA SER A 247 -11.30 24.78 9.29
C SER A 247 -10.07 24.79 10.21
N SER A 248 -10.05 23.94 11.25
CA SER A 248 -8.92 23.78 12.18
C SER A 248 -7.82 22.84 11.66
N TYR A 249 -8.03 22.16 10.53
CA TYR A 249 -7.09 21.18 9.98
C TYR A 249 -6.02 21.83 9.11
N SER A 250 -4.92 21.11 8.92
CA SER A 250 -3.83 21.47 8.02
C SER A 250 -4.06 20.82 6.66
N TYR A 251 -4.36 21.63 5.64
CA TYR A 251 -4.63 21.17 4.28
C TYR A 251 -3.38 21.28 3.40
N HIS A 252 -2.99 20.17 2.79
CA HIS A 252 -1.86 20.06 1.86
C HIS A 252 -2.42 19.82 0.46
N ASN A 253 -2.63 20.88 -0.30
CA ASN A 253 -3.33 20.84 -1.57
C ASN A 253 -2.36 20.79 -2.75
N PHE A 254 -2.61 19.87 -3.67
CA PHE A 254 -1.84 19.70 -4.90
C PHE A 254 -2.76 19.76 -6.12
N PHE A 255 -2.69 20.85 -6.87
CA PHE A 255 -3.55 21.04 -8.04
C PHE A 255 -2.73 21.06 -9.34
N GLU A 256 -3.37 20.58 -10.39
CA GLU A 256 -2.81 20.59 -11.74
C GLU A 256 -2.69 22.01 -12.30
N ASN A 257 -1.64 22.25 -13.09
CA ASN A 257 -1.34 23.54 -13.71
C ASN A 257 -2.09 23.71 -15.05
N ARG A 258 -2.64 24.91 -15.32
CA ARG A 258 -3.25 25.27 -16.61
C ARG A 258 -2.37 26.28 -17.35
N THR A 259 -1.58 25.85 -18.33
CA THR A 259 -0.62 26.73 -19.05
C THR A 259 -1.21 27.47 -20.26
N TYR A 260 -2.46 27.21 -20.66
CA TYR A 260 -3.05 27.76 -21.88
C TYR A 260 -4.45 28.32 -21.61
N PHE A 261 -4.63 29.63 -21.47
CA PHE A 261 -5.80 30.42 -21.94
C PHE A 261 -5.63 31.90 -21.56
N TRP A 262 -5.76 32.81 -22.52
CA TRP A 262 -5.19 34.17 -22.48
C TRP A 262 -5.98 35.24 -21.72
N ASP A 263 -7.07 34.95 -21.00
CA ASP A 263 -7.89 36.07 -20.48
C ASP A 263 -8.71 35.81 -19.22
N TYR A 264 -8.20 35.04 -18.27
CA TYR A 264 -8.70 35.10 -16.89
C TYR A 264 -7.53 35.18 -15.92
N SER A 265 -7.66 36.09 -14.95
CA SER A 265 -6.64 36.35 -13.93
C SER A 265 -6.16 35.02 -13.34
N PRO A 266 -4.85 34.71 -13.39
CA PRO A 266 -4.33 33.51 -12.79
C PRO A 266 -4.68 33.59 -11.30
N VAL A 267 -5.34 32.56 -10.76
CA VAL A 267 -5.26 32.35 -9.32
C VAL A 267 -3.83 31.88 -9.07
N SER A 268 -2.95 32.87 -8.92
CA SER A 268 -1.51 32.69 -8.80
C SER A 268 -1.18 32.04 -7.46
N SER A 269 -1.21 30.71 -7.39
CA SER A 269 -0.54 29.92 -6.32
C SER A 269 -0.59 28.40 -6.47
N TYR A 270 -1.44 27.82 -7.33
CA TYR A 270 -1.67 26.37 -7.33
C TYR A 270 -0.93 25.67 -8.48
N GLN A 271 0.33 25.31 -8.22
CA GLN A 271 1.25 24.71 -9.21
C GLN A 271 2.14 23.67 -8.52
N ASN A 272 1.69 22.41 -8.39
CA ASN A 272 2.53 21.37 -7.79
C ASN A 272 1.99 19.92 -7.91
N LEU A 273 0.90 19.62 -8.62
CA LEU A 273 0.47 18.22 -8.76
C LEU A 273 1.45 17.44 -9.65
N THR A 274 2.38 16.74 -9.00
CA THR A 274 3.34 15.81 -9.62
C THR A 274 3.47 14.58 -8.73
N ARG A 275 3.91 13.45 -9.30
CA ARG A 275 4.17 12.23 -8.54
C ARG A 275 5.12 12.49 -7.36
N SER A 276 6.26 13.12 -7.63
CA SER A 276 7.28 13.42 -6.61
C SER A 276 6.71 14.22 -5.44
N ASN A 277 5.89 15.24 -5.72
CA ASN A 277 5.29 16.08 -4.69
C ASN A 277 4.26 15.32 -3.85
N ILE A 278 3.43 14.47 -4.46
CA ILE A 278 2.47 13.64 -3.72
C ILE A 278 3.18 12.63 -2.82
N LEU A 279 4.20 11.94 -3.32
CA LEU A 279 4.99 10.99 -2.51
C LEU A 279 5.70 11.70 -1.36
N SER A 280 6.32 12.85 -1.64
CA SER A 280 6.97 13.67 -0.61
C SER A 280 5.97 14.14 0.45
N ALA A 281 4.76 14.54 0.05
CA ALA A 281 3.72 14.99 0.97
C ALA A 281 3.18 13.87 1.86
N MET A 282 2.95 12.68 1.30
CA MET A 282 2.56 11.50 2.08
C MET A 282 3.60 11.18 3.17
N ASP A 283 4.88 11.17 2.79
CA ASP A 283 5.98 10.84 3.72
C ASP A 283 6.26 11.95 4.74
N THR A 284 6.08 13.22 4.36
CA THR A 284 6.40 14.38 5.20
C THR A 284 5.29 14.70 6.19
N TYR A 285 4.04 14.68 5.74
CA TYR A 285 2.90 15.13 6.53
C TYR A 285 2.15 13.99 7.21
N ASP A 286 2.37 12.75 6.79
CA ASP A 286 1.76 11.55 7.38
C ASP A 286 0.23 11.71 7.54
N PRO A 287 -0.50 11.98 6.44
CA PRO A 287 -1.87 12.47 6.51
C PRO A 287 -2.83 11.44 7.11
N SER A 288 -3.76 11.90 7.96
CA SER A 288 -4.85 11.05 8.48
C SER A 288 -6.04 10.97 7.53
N PHE A 289 -6.12 11.92 6.59
CA PHE A 289 -7.19 12.02 5.61
C PHE A 289 -6.61 12.30 4.24
N ILE A 290 -7.11 11.59 3.23
CA ILE A 290 -6.70 11.74 1.83
C ILE A 290 -7.96 11.94 0.99
N HIS A 291 -7.96 12.96 0.14
CA HIS A 291 -8.98 13.14 -0.88
C HIS A 291 -8.36 13.44 -2.24
N PHE A 292 -8.58 12.55 -3.21
CA PHE A 292 -8.13 12.74 -4.58
C PHE A 292 -9.33 12.92 -5.51
N SER A 293 -9.32 13.97 -6.30
CA SER A 293 -10.29 14.26 -7.35
C SER A 293 -9.56 14.34 -8.68
N ALA A 294 -9.55 13.23 -9.40
CA ALA A 294 -8.77 13.05 -10.62
C ALA A 294 -9.32 11.91 -11.48
N HIS A 295 -8.79 11.70 -12.68
CA HIS A 295 -9.07 10.46 -13.40
C HIS A 295 -8.52 9.24 -12.65
N GLY A 296 -9.13 8.08 -12.88
CA GLY A 296 -8.77 6.85 -12.18
C GLY A 296 -8.86 5.62 -13.07
N SER A 297 -8.10 4.61 -12.67
CA SER A 297 -8.10 3.26 -13.22
C SER A 297 -7.93 2.26 -12.06
N PRO A 298 -8.05 0.95 -12.31
CA PRO A 298 -7.68 -0.04 -11.32
C PRO A 298 -6.24 0.11 -10.79
N LEU A 299 -5.34 0.74 -11.55
CA LEU A 299 -3.92 0.85 -11.21
C LEU A 299 -3.56 2.15 -10.47
N GLY A 300 -4.46 3.13 -10.38
CA GLY A 300 -4.16 4.40 -9.71
C GLY A 300 -4.96 5.58 -10.21
N VAL A 301 -4.55 6.75 -9.74
CA VAL A 301 -5.08 8.06 -10.14
C VAL A 301 -4.09 8.80 -11.03
N TYR A 302 -4.61 9.46 -12.05
CA TYR A 302 -3.80 10.12 -13.07
C TYR A 302 -4.40 11.46 -13.50
N ARG A 303 -3.55 12.29 -14.10
CA ARG A 303 -3.93 13.49 -14.85
C ARG A 303 -3.73 13.24 -16.34
N ASN A 304 -4.47 13.94 -17.19
CA ASN A 304 -4.14 13.91 -18.61
C ASN A 304 -3.00 14.89 -18.87
N ILE A 305 -2.10 14.52 -19.74
CA ILE A 305 -1.11 15.42 -20.29
C ILE A 305 -1.56 15.71 -21.71
N ASP A 306 -1.90 16.97 -21.95
CA ASP A 306 -2.04 17.47 -23.30
C ASP A 306 -0.69 17.40 -24.00
N PRO A 307 -0.51 16.59 -25.07
CA PRO A 307 0.71 16.65 -25.85
C PRO A 307 0.89 18.02 -26.50
N SER A 308 -0.12 18.91 -26.44
CA SER A 308 -0.07 20.31 -26.85
C SER A 308 0.18 21.35 -25.76
N GLY A 309 0.21 20.92 -24.50
CA GLY A 309 0.39 21.77 -23.32
C GLY A 309 1.83 21.94 -22.83
N TYR A 310 2.79 21.13 -23.31
CA TYR A 310 4.16 21.62 -23.41
C TYR A 310 4.15 22.81 -24.37
N PRO A 311 4.96 23.86 -24.17
CA PRO A 311 5.12 24.86 -25.21
C PRO A 311 5.55 24.11 -26.47
N TYR A 312 4.62 23.89 -27.41
CA TYR A 312 4.91 23.72 -28.82
C TYR A 312 5.53 25.05 -29.28
N GLY A 313 6.78 25.28 -28.89
CA GLY A 313 7.76 25.32 -29.95
C GLY A 313 7.65 23.98 -30.66
N GLU A 314 6.81 23.89 -31.70
CA GLU A 314 7.18 23.05 -32.82
C GLU A 314 8.60 23.50 -33.21
N ARG A 315 9.62 22.86 -32.66
CA ARG A 315 10.83 22.64 -33.42
C ARG A 315 10.59 21.37 -34.21
N LYS A 316 9.74 21.54 -35.21
CA LYS A 316 9.76 20.74 -36.42
C LYS A 316 11.19 20.80 -36.94
N LEU A 317 11.97 19.75 -36.69
CA LEU A 317 13.30 19.60 -37.24
C LEU A 317 13.31 18.29 -38.03
N VAL A 318 13.22 18.50 -39.34
CA VAL A 318 13.30 17.49 -40.39
C VAL A 318 14.74 16.99 -40.43
N SER A 319 14.98 15.68 -40.23
CA SER A 319 16.24 15.11 -40.71
C SER A 319 16.13 14.89 -42.22
N THR A 320 17.10 15.43 -42.94
CA THR A 320 17.38 15.01 -44.32
C THR A 320 18.56 14.05 -44.26
N GLU A 321 18.28 12.82 -44.68
CA GLU A 321 19.17 11.65 -44.87
C GLU A 321 19.26 10.66 -43.67
N PRO A 322 18.52 9.52 -43.71
CA PRO A 322 18.54 8.47 -42.69
C PRO A 322 19.76 7.57 -42.88
N SER A 323 20.88 7.84 -42.19
CA SER A 323 21.96 6.85 -42.11
C SER A 323 21.62 5.81 -41.05
N ARG A 324 21.53 4.53 -41.45
CA ARG A 324 21.40 3.34 -40.61
C ARG A 324 22.28 3.43 -39.35
N ILE A 325 21.68 3.40 -38.16
CA ILE A 325 22.40 3.33 -36.88
C ILE A 325 22.89 1.91 -36.71
N THR A 326 24.19 1.73 -36.47
CA THR A 326 24.83 0.42 -36.37
C THR A 326 25.33 0.10 -34.97
N GLY A 327 25.42 1.07 -34.06
CA GLY A 327 25.77 0.85 -32.66
C GLY A 327 25.42 2.05 -31.78
N ILE A 328 25.12 1.78 -30.50
CA ILE A 328 24.76 2.78 -29.49
C ILE A 328 25.39 2.37 -28.15
N LYS A 329 25.85 3.35 -27.37
CA LYS A 329 26.15 3.17 -25.94
C LYS A 329 25.71 4.39 -25.13
N ILE A 330 25.43 4.18 -23.84
CA ILE A 330 25.16 5.23 -22.84
C ILE A 330 26.28 5.18 -21.80
N ALA A 331 26.99 6.30 -21.62
CA ALA A 331 28.03 6.48 -20.60
C ALA A 331 28.49 7.95 -20.56
N ASP A 332 29.07 8.38 -19.45
CA ASP A 332 29.86 9.64 -19.35
C ASP A 332 31.09 9.55 -20.25
N ALA A 333 30.93 9.93 -21.51
CA ALA A 333 31.95 9.80 -22.55
C ALA A 333 32.90 11.00 -22.57
N ASP A 334 32.42 12.19 -22.17
CA ASP A 334 33.22 13.41 -22.20
C ASP A 334 33.99 13.69 -20.89
N ASN A 335 33.64 13.01 -19.79
CA ASN A 335 34.25 13.10 -18.46
C ASN A 335 34.25 14.52 -17.86
N LEU A 336 33.34 15.41 -18.26
CA LEU A 336 33.30 16.80 -17.80
C LEU A 336 32.42 17.03 -16.59
N ASP A 337 31.25 16.41 -16.54
CA ASP A 337 30.19 16.68 -15.56
C ASP A 337 29.60 15.44 -14.90
N SER A 338 30.05 14.23 -15.29
CA SER A 338 29.51 12.95 -14.81
C SER A 338 28.09 12.64 -15.31
N ASP A 339 27.60 13.40 -16.28
CA ASP A 339 26.34 13.14 -16.95
C ASP A 339 26.58 12.14 -18.09
N ASN A 340 25.69 11.15 -18.25
CA ASN A 340 25.86 10.17 -19.32
C ASN A 340 25.43 10.75 -20.67
N GLU A 341 26.25 10.53 -21.70
CA GLU A 341 25.90 10.80 -23.08
C GLU A 341 25.40 9.58 -23.83
N ILE A 342 24.63 9.84 -24.90
CA ILE A 342 24.34 8.83 -25.91
C ILE A 342 25.41 8.91 -27.00
N VAL A 343 26.19 7.85 -27.17
CA VAL A 343 27.14 7.72 -28.27
C VAL A 343 26.55 6.81 -29.34
N ALA A 344 26.39 7.30 -30.56
CA ALA A 344 25.85 6.54 -31.68
C ALA A 344 26.80 6.52 -32.88
N VAL A 345 26.86 5.39 -33.56
CA VAL A 345 27.59 5.24 -34.82
C VAL A 345 26.67 4.88 -35.98
N THR A 346 27.01 5.35 -37.16
CA THR A 346 26.21 5.15 -38.38
C THR A 346 26.97 4.34 -39.42
N GLN A 347 26.24 3.64 -40.29
CA GLN A 347 26.82 2.93 -41.43
C GLN A 347 27.64 3.85 -42.35
N ALA A 348 27.29 5.13 -42.41
CA ALA A 348 28.01 6.14 -43.18
C ALA A 348 29.35 6.55 -42.56
N GLY A 349 29.69 6.02 -41.37
CA GLY A 349 30.96 6.24 -40.70
C GLY A 349 30.96 7.32 -39.63
N SER A 350 29.82 7.95 -39.36
CA SER A 350 29.76 9.04 -38.39
C SER A 350 29.75 8.49 -36.97
N VAL A 351 30.59 9.05 -36.11
CA VAL A 351 30.58 8.85 -34.66
C VAL A 351 30.01 10.12 -34.04
N ILE A 352 28.91 9.99 -33.32
CA ILE A 352 28.11 11.12 -32.83
C ILE A 352 27.92 10.97 -31.33
N VAL A 353 28.23 12.02 -30.58
CA VAL A 353 27.97 12.12 -29.14
C VAL A 353 26.82 13.09 -28.93
N TYR A 354 25.77 12.63 -28.26
CA TYR A 354 24.62 13.46 -27.90
C TYR A 354 24.72 13.89 -26.45
N GLN A 355 24.66 15.20 -26.23
CA GLN A 355 24.65 15.84 -24.91
C GLN A 355 23.37 16.63 -24.71
N GLY A 356 22.79 16.53 -23.52
CA GLY A 356 21.62 17.29 -23.10
C GLY A 356 20.80 16.54 -22.06
N SER A 357 19.77 17.21 -21.55
CA SER A 357 18.75 16.60 -20.70
C SER A 357 17.46 16.42 -21.49
N TRP A 358 16.55 15.62 -20.94
CA TRP A 358 15.21 15.49 -21.50
C TRP A 358 14.43 16.82 -21.53
N GLU A 359 14.62 17.66 -20.51
CA GLU A 359 13.94 18.96 -20.38
C GLU A 359 14.51 20.03 -21.33
N ASP A 360 15.81 19.98 -21.63
CA ASP A 360 16.52 20.99 -22.44
C ASP A 360 16.73 20.57 -23.90
N GLY A 361 16.53 19.29 -24.21
CA GLY A 361 16.70 18.69 -25.53
C GLY A 361 18.14 18.26 -25.83
N TRP A 362 18.27 17.24 -26.69
CA TRP A 362 19.55 16.63 -27.03
C TRP A 362 20.24 17.32 -28.21
N SER A 363 21.55 17.55 -28.06
CA SER A 363 22.41 18.12 -29.09
C SER A 363 23.50 17.13 -29.51
N GLY A 364 23.53 16.79 -30.80
CA GLY A 364 24.50 15.83 -31.34
C GLY A 364 25.72 16.51 -31.94
N THR A 365 26.90 16.12 -31.48
CA THR A 365 28.19 16.52 -32.06
C THR A 365 28.82 15.33 -32.78
N THR A 366 29.04 15.45 -34.09
CA THR A 366 29.83 14.46 -34.84
C THR A 366 31.31 14.64 -34.53
N ILE A 367 31.89 13.66 -33.83
CA ILE A 367 33.28 13.72 -33.36
C ILE A 367 34.26 13.08 -34.36
N ALA A 368 33.77 12.17 -35.20
CA ALA A 368 34.55 11.54 -36.26
C ALA A 368 33.70 11.11 -37.45
N ASN A 369 34.32 10.98 -38.62
CA ASN A 369 33.71 10.43 -39.82
C ASN A 369 34.68 9.43 -40.48
N LEU A 370 34.51 8.17 -40.11
CA LEU A 370 35.31 7.04 -40.54
C LEU A 370 34.84 6.60 -41.93
N LEU A 371 35.66 6.70 -42.97
CA LEU A 371 35.28 6.41 -44.37
C LEU A 371 34.98 4.91 -44.66
N THR A 372 34.74 4.11 -43.63
CA THR A 372 34.62 2.65 -43.62
C THR A 372 33.38 2.22 -42.82
N ASN A 373 32.87 1.02 -43.11
CA ASN A 373 31.62 0.47 -42.58
C ASN A 373 31.70 0.32 -41.04
N THR A 374 31.27 1.36 -40.33
CA THR A 374 31.31 1.44 -38.87
C THR A 374 30.15 0.63 -38.31
N THR A 375 30.46 -0.31 -37.43
CA THR A 375 29.57 -1.44 -37.11
C THR A 375 29.20 -1.51 -35.65
N CYS A 376 30.01 -0.97 -34.73
CA CYS A 376 29.72 -1.02 -33.30
C CYS A 376 30.51 0.07 -32.55
N VAL A 377 30.05 0.38 -31.34
CA VAL A 377 30.69 1.32 -30.42
C VAL A 377 30.47 0.85 -28.99
N ASP A 378 31.46 1.10 -28.14
CA ASP A 378 31.30 1.00 -26.68
C ASP A 378 32.11 2.12 -26.00
N VAL A 379 31.81 2.40 -24.74
CA VAL A 379 32.41 3.48 -23.96
C VAL A 379 32.85 2.97 -22.60
N GLY A 380 34.10 3.26 -22.24
CA GLY A 380 34.67 2.87 -20.95
C GLY A 380 36.16 3.21 -20.87
N ASP A 381 36.71 3.15 -19.66
CA ASP A 381 38.12 3.44 -19.34
C ASP A 381 39.04 2.34 -19.87
N CYS A 382 39.36 2.38 -21.17
CA CYS A 382 40.05 1.30 -21.84
C CYS A 382 41.53 1.22 -21.44
N ASP A 383 42.18 2.34 -21.08
CA ASP A 383 43.60 2.39 -20.76
C ASP A 383 43.91 2.45 -19.24
N ASN A 384 42.86 2.43 -18.42
CA ASN A 384 42.88 2.41 -16.95
C ASN A 384 43.47 3.69 -16.34
N ASP A 385 43.30 4.84 -16.99
CA ASP A 385 43.72 6.15 -16.48
C ASP A 385 42.64 6.87 -15.65
N GLY A 386 41.42 6.32 -15.64
CA GLY A 386 40.27 6.81 -14.90
C GLY A 386 39.35 7.74 -15.70
N ALA A 387 39.63 7.99 -16.99
CA ALA A 387 38.70 8.62 -17.93
C ALA A 387 38.08 7.57 -18.86
N ASN A 388 36.86 7.80 -19.33
CA ASN A 388 36.21 6.94 -20.32
C ASN A 388 36.64 7.32 -21.74
N GLU A 389 36.91 6.31 -22.58
CA GLU A 389 37.13 6.46 -24.01
C GLU A 389 35.99 5.86 -24.84
N ILE A 390 35.79 6.41 -26.04
CA ILE A 390 34.89 5.85 -27.05
C ILE A 390 35.68 4.93 -27.97
N ALA A 391 35.43 3.62 -27.95
CA ALA A 391 36.00 2.68 -28.90
C ALA A 391 34.99 2.31 -30.01
N VAL A 392 35.42 2.45 -31.26
CA VAL A 392 34.58 2.31 -32.44
C VAL A 392 35.15 1.23 -33.36
N GLY A 393 34.37 0.18 -33.61
CA GLY A 393 34.69 -0.85 -34.59
C GLY A 393 34.28 -0.42 -36.00
N SER A 394 35.22 -0.42 -36.94
CA SER A 394 34.96 -0.06 -38.33
C SER A 394 35.83 -0.87 -39.30
N GLY A 395 35.17 -1.69 -40.14
CA GLY A 395 35.87 -2.67 -40.97
C GLY A 395 36.65 -3.66 -40.11
N SER A 396 37.96 -3.79 -40.33
CA SER A 396 38.85 -4.64 -39.52
C SER A 396 39.66 -3.83 -38.51
N ALA A 397 39.23 -2.65 -38.06
CA ALA A 397 39.99 -1.84 -37.11
C ALA A 397 39.13 -1.27 -35.97
N VAL A 398 39.73 -1.10 -34.80
CA VAL A 398 39.15 -0.34 -33.68
C VAL A 398 39.83 1.02 -33.60
N TYR A 399 39.02 2.07 -33.55
CA TYR A 399 39.40 3.47 -33.37
C TYR A 399 39.00 3.92 -31.96
N VAL A 400 39.92 4.53 -31.21
CA VAL A 400 39.62 4.95 -29.83
C VAL A 400 39.79 6.46 -29.69
N TYR A 401 38.77 7.10 -29.13
CA TYR A 401 38.67 8.55 -28.96
C TYR A 401 38.58 8.91 -27.49
N GLU A 402 39.31 9.94 -27.07
CA GLU A 402 39.29 10.49 -25.72
C GLU A 402 38.93 11.97 -25.79
N TYR A 403 38.07 12.44 -24.89
CA TYR A 403 37.82 13.87 -24.75
C TYR A 403 38.85 14.52 -23.81
N ARG A 404 39.59 15.51 -24.32
CA ARG A 404 40.55 16.26 -23.50
C ARG A 404 40.09 17.69 -23.27
N SER A 405 39.88 18.04 -22.00
CA SER A 405 39.47 19.39 -21.60
C SER A 405 40.37 20.47 -22.22
N GLY A 406 39.74 21.39 -22.97
CA GLY A 406 40.43 22.50 -23.67
C GLY A 406 41.06 22.15 -25.02
N ILE A 407 41.06 20.88 -25.43
CA ILE A 407 41.53 20.39 -26.74
C ILE A 407 40.37 19.83 -27.58
N GLY A 408 39.39 19.20 -26.93
CA GLY A 408 38.25 18.52 -27.56
C GLY A 408 38.52 17.03 -27.81
N TRP A 409 37.64 16.38 -28.56
CA TRP A 409 37.76 14.98 -28.96
C TRP A 409 39.01 14.73 -29.79
N MET A 410 39.83 13.76 -29.39
CA MET A 410 41.01 13.34 -30.13
C MET A 410 40.99 11.84 -30.40
N LEU A 411 41.39 11.46 -31.62
CA LEU A 411 41.77 10.08 -31.91
C LEU A 411 43.09 9.79 -31.21
N LEU A 412 43.15 8.76 -30.38
CA LEU A 412 44.39 8.27 -29.81
C LEU A 412 45.22 7.66 -30.95
N ASP A 413 46.53 7.93 -30.99
CA ASP A 413 47.48 7.73 -32.13
C ASP A 413 47.70 6.26 -32.54
N ASN A 414 46.81 5.39 -32.09
CA ASN A 414 46.98 3.99 -31.82
C ASN A 414 45.66 3.28 -32.19
N THR A 415 45.40 3.10 -33.48
CA THR A 415 44.31 2.24 -33.98
C THR A 415 44.70 0.77 -33.92
N LEU A 416 43.83 -0.07 -33.35
CA LEU A 416 43.99 -1.53 -33.39
C LEU A 416 43.62 -2.04 -34.78
N GLU A 417 44.62 -2.19 -35.66
CA GLU A 417 44.42 -2.70 -37.02
C GLU A 417 44.40 -4.24 -37.06
N ASN A 418 43.37 -4.82 -37.69
CA ASN A 418 43.11 -6.25 -37.85
C ASN A 418 43.19 -7.05 -36.54
N PRO A 419 42.41 -6.67 -35.51
CA PRO A 419 42.35 -7.44 -34.28
C PRO A 419 41.85 -8.86 -34.56
N THR A 420 40.86 -8.98 -35.44
CA THR A 420 40.24 -10.24 -35.81
C THR A 420 40.47 -10.54 -37.31
N PRO A 421 40.32 -11.80 -37.76
CA PRO A 421 40.48 -12.17 -39.17
C PRO A 421 39.34 -11.70 -40.09
N GLY A 422 38.18 -11.34 -39.53
CA GLY A 422 37.02 -10.78 -40.21
C GLY A 422 36.80 -9.28 -40.00
N ASN A 423 35.67 -8.76 -40.46
CA ASN A 423 35.22 -7.42 -40.12
C ASN A 423 34.60 -7.44 -38.72
N ILE A 424 34.94 -6.44 -37.91
CA ILE A 424 34.40 -6.25 -36.58
C ILE A 424 32.90 -6.02 -36.65
N THR A 425 32.15 -6.71 -35.81
CA THR A 425 30.69 -6.65 -35.75
C THR A 425 30.19 -6.16 -34.40
N CYS A 426 30.95 -6.38 -33.32
CA CYS A 426 30.60 -5.93 -31.97
C CYS A 426 31.86 -5.70 -31.13
N ILE A 427 31.75 -4.83 -30.12
CA ILE A 427 32.84 -4.44 -29.21
C ILE A 427 32.30 -4.29 -27.79
N TYR A 428 33.11 -4.61 -26.78
CA TYR A 428 32.88 -4.33 -25.36
C TYR A 428 34.16 -3.81 -24.71
N ILE A 429 34.05 -2.83 -23.81
CA ILE A 429 35.12 -2.28 -22.97
C ILE A 429 34.76 -2.52 -21.50
N GLY A 430 35.66 -3.17 -20.77
CA GLY A 430 35.50 -3.35 -19.33
C GLY A 430 36.22 -4.60 -18.83
N PRO A 431 36.14 -4.89 -17.52
CA PRO A 431 36.85 -6.01 -16.93
C PRO A 431 36.17 -7.34 -17.30
N THR A 432 36.98 -8.38 -17.52
CA THR A 432 36.59 -9.74 -17.91
C THR A 432 37.41 -10.80 -17.17
N GLU A 433 36.89 -12.04 -17.05
CA GLU A 433 37.60 -13.15 -16.40
C GLU A 433 38.71 -13.73 -17.31
N GLU A 434 39.98 -13.35 -17.09
CA GLU A 434 41.08 -13.77 -17.97
C GLU A 434 42.19 -14.66 -17.38
N ASN A 435 42.41 -14.77 -16.04
CA ASN A 435 43.24 -15.84 -15.42
C ASN A 435 43.37 -15.72 -13.87
N GLU A 436 43.69 -16.82 -13.18
CA GLU A 436 43.88 -16.89 -11.71
C GLU A 436 45.07 -16.05 -11.15
N ASP A 437 45.94 -15.51 -12.00
CA ASP A 437 47.19 -14.83 -11.61
C ASP A 437 47.23 -13.32 -11.98
N ASP A 438 46.12 -12.73 -12.45
CA ASP A 438 46.18 -11.35 -12.96
C ASP A 438 46.07 -10.25 -11.89
N ILE A 439 46.73 -9.13 -12.22
CA ILE A 439 46.97 -7.99 -11.34
C ILE A 439 45.71 -7.10 -11.33
N ALA A 440 44.70 -7.50 -10.57
CA ALA A 440 43.59 -6.65 -10.10
C ALA A 440 43.02 -5.62 -11.11
N TYR A 441 41.92 -5.97 -11.80
CA TYR A 441 40.94 -5.04 -12.40
C TYR A 441 41.47 -4.12 -13.51
N LEU A 442 42.13 -4.65 -14.54
CA LEU A 442 42.33 -3.88 -15.77
C LEU A 442 41.12 -4.04 -16.68
N ASN A 443 40.69 -2.96 -17.33
CA ASN A 443 39.67 -3.00 -18.37
C ASN A 443 40.27 -3.56 -19.68
N GLU A 444 39.51 -4.40 -20.37
CA GLU A 444 39.89 -4.99 -21.65
C GLU A 444 38.97 -4.54 -22.78
N ILE A 445 39.46 -4.59 -24.01
CA ILE A 445 38.69 -4.42 -25.24
C ILE A 445 38.41 -5.81 -25.82
N VAL A 446 37.14 -6.18 -25.92
CA VAL A 446 36.68 -7.45 -26.48
C VAL A 446 36.00 -7.20 -27.81
N VAL A 447 36.38 -7.94 -28.85
CA VAL A 447 35.95 -7.71 -30.24
C VAL A 447 35.42 -8.99 -30.85
N GLY A 448 34.21 -8.95 -31.40
CA GLY A 448 33.62 -10.03 -32.22
C GLY A 448 33.64 -9.69 -33.71
N ASP A 449 33.67 -10.71 -34.57
CA ASP A 449 33.72 -10.51 -36.03
C ASP A 449 32.75 -11.36 -36.88
N ASP A 450 32.68 -11.01 -38.17
CA ASP A 450 31.88 -11.69 -39.20
C ASP A 450 32.42 -13.06 -39.64
N SER A 451 33.54 -13.51 -39.07
CA SER A 451 34.10 -14.85 -39.26
C SER A 451 33.79 -15.80 -38.10
N GLY A 452 33.10 -15.31 -37.06
CA GLY A 452 32.74 -16.08 -35.88
C GLY A 452 33.82 -16.10 -34.79
N VAL A 453 34.77 -15.16 -34.82
CA VAL A 453 35.88 -15.05 -33.87
C VAL A 453 35.60 -13.98 -32.81
N VAL A 454 35.93 -14.28 -31.56
CA VAL A 454 36.03 -13.31 -30.46
C VAL A 454 37.51 -13.17 -30.07
N SER A 455 37.99 -11.94 -30.01
CA SER A 455 39.35 -11.61 -29.58
C SER A 455 39.32 -10.63 -28.41
N LEU A 456 40.25 -10.79 -27.47
CA LEU A 456 40.40 -9.91 -26.32
C LEU A 456 41.77 -9.20 -26.33
N TYR A 457 41.77 -7.92 -25.92
CA TYR A 457 42.93 -7.04 -25.86
C TYR A 457 42.99 -6.31 -24.52
N ILE A 458 44.13 -6.40 -23.84
CA ILE A 458 44.43 -5.53 -22.68
C ILE A 458 45.19 -4.32 -23.20
N TRP A 459 44.72 -3.11 -22.86
CA TRP A 459 45.47 -1.88 -23.11
C TRP A 459 46.29 -1.54 -21.87
N GLN A 460 47.61 -1.68 -21.94
CA GLN A 460 48.51 -1.23 -20.87
C GLN A 460 49.29 0.01 -21.28
N LEU A 461 49.18 1.07 -20.49
CA LEU A 461 49.91 2.32 -20.66
C LEU A 461 51.38 2.17 -20.21
N VAL A 462 52.19 1.39 -20.93
CA VAL A 462 53.60 1.15 -20.54
C VAL A 462 54.48 2.38 -20.84
N THR A 463 54.10 3.21 -21.83
CA THR A 463 54.60 4.58 -22.09
C THR A 463 53.60 5.34 -22.99
N PRO A 464 53.63 6.69 -23.12
CA PRO A 464 52.54 7.48 -23.72
C PRO A 464 52.18 7.21 -25.20
N LEU A 465 52.80 6.25 -25.90
CA LEU A 465 52.68 6.08 -27.35
C LEU A 465 52.95 4.64 -27.85
N ASN A 466 52.67 3.57 -27.09
CA ASN A 466 52.82 2.20 -27.63
C ASN A 466 51.85 1.18 -27.00
N PHE A 467 51.15 0.43 -27.84
CA PHE A 467 50.42 -0.78 -27.47
C PHE A 467 51.38 -1.95 -27.25
N ASP A 468 51.32 -2.60 -26.10
CA ASP A 468 51.75 -3.99 -25.97
C ASP A 468 50.51 -4.88 -26.03
N TYR A 469 50.44 -5.70 -27.08
CA TYR A 469 49.31 -6.58 -27.41
C TYR A 469 49.63 -8.02 -27.03
N TYR A 470 48.74 -8.67 -26.28
CA TYR A 470 48.73 -10.11 -26.08
C TYR A 470 47.45 -10.67 -26.70
N PRO A 471 47.44 -11.06 -27.98
CA PRO A 471 46.25 -11.64 -28.58
C PRO A 471 45.98 -12.99 -27.94
N ILE A 472 44.96 -13.06 -27.09
CA ILE A 472 44.39 -14.32 -26.63
C ILE A 472 43.36 -14.72 -27.69
N TYR A 473 43.78 -15.59 -28.61
CA TYR A 473 42.87 -16.16 -29.60
C TYR A 473 41.96 -17.19 -28.92
N LEU A 474 40.76 -16.77 -28.53
CA LEU A 474 39.70 -17.72 -28.19
C LEU A 474 39.14 -18.31 -29.50
N ASN A 475 39.78 -19.36 -29.99
CA ASN A 475 39.14 -20.21 -31.00
C ASN A 475 38.11 -21.07 -30.26
N ILE A 476 36.88 -20.58 -30.17
CA ILE A 476 35.75 -21.22 -29.50
C ILE A 476 35.39 -22.51 -30.27
N GLY A 477 36.14 -23.57 -29.99
CA GLY A 477 36.02 -24.89 -30.63
C GLY A 477 37.09 -25.13 -31.68
N GLY A 478 37.82 -26.25 -31.56
CA GLY A 478 38.78 -26.74 -32.56
C GLY A 478 38.16 -27.15 -33.91
N ASP A 479 37.00 -26.61 -34.28
CA ASP A 479 36.34 -26.76 -35.56
C ASP A 479 35.84 -25.37 -36.04
N PRO A 480 36.44 -24.75 -37.07
CA PRO A 480 36.11 -23.39 -37.57
C PRO A 480 34.73 -23.29 -38.26
N HIS A 481 33.76 -24.08 -37.82
CA HIS A 481 32.44 -24.26 -38.43
C HIS A 481 31.27 -24.18 -37.43
N LEU A 482 31.51 -23.83 -36.15
CA LEU A 482 30.44 -23.74 -35.14
C LEU A 482 29.62 -22.44 -35.26
N PHE A 483 30.30 -21.29 -35.38
CA PHE A 483 29.68 -19.97 -35.52
C PHE A 483 30.08 -19.33 -36.85
N LYS A 484 29.12 -18.71 -37.53
CA LYS A 484 29.29 -18.05 -38.82
C LYS A 484 29.59 -16.55 -38.67
N THR A 485 29.03 -15.90 -37.65
CA THR A 485 29.22 -14.47 -37.34
C THR A 485 28.88 -14.24 -35.87
N ILE A 486 29.69 -13.45 -35.16
CA ILE A 486 29.33 -12.90 -33.85
C ILE A 486 28.53 -11.62 -34.10
N THR A 487 27.34 -11.45 -33.51
CA THR A 487 26.45 -10.31 -33.81
C THR A 487 26.45 -9.25 -32.71
N CYS A 488 26.71 -9.61 -31.46
CA CYS A 488 26.69 -8.70 -30.33
C CYS A 488 27.48 -9.29 -29.14
N ILE A 489 28.04 -8.45 -28.26
CA ILE A 489 28.88 -8.85 -27.13
C ILE A 489 28.69 -7.93 -25.92
N THR A 490 28.79 -8.47 -24.70
CA THR A 490 28.82 -7.76 -23.41
C THR A 490 29.54 -8.65 -22.38
N ALA A 491 29.81 -8.18 -21.15
CA ALA A 491 30.33 -9.02 -20.07
C ALA A 491 29.71 -8.67 -18.71
N ASN A 492 29.44 -9.69 -17.88
CA ASN A 492 28.79 -9.54 -16.57
C ASN A 492 29.01 -10.78 -15.67
N ASP A 493 28.74 -10.68 -14.37
CA ASP A 493 28.94 -11.76 -13.38
C ASP A 493 27.75 -12.72 -13.33
N ILE A 494 27.84 -13.82 -14.06
CA ILE A 494 26.76 -14.78 -14.34
C ILE A 494 26.58 -15.81 -13.25
N ASP A 495 27.64 -16.17 -12.55
CA ASP A 495 27.55 -17.15 -11.47
C ASP A 495 27.78 -16.58 -10.06
N SER A 496 27.78 -15.24 -9.96
CA SER A 496 27.89 -14.48 -8.71
C SER A 496 29.20 -14.73 -7.97
N ASP A 497 30.28 -14.97 -8.71
CA ASP A 497 31.62 -15.19 -8.17
C ASP A 497 32.47 -13.90 -8.08
N ASN A 498 31.90 -12.76 -8.48
CA ASN A 498 32.50 -11.42 -8.63
C ASN A 498 33.51 -11.31 -9.77
N ARG A 499 33.43 -12.17 -10.78
CA ARG A 499 34.15 -12.07 -12.04
C ARG A 499 33.14 -11.87 -13.16
N ARG A 500 33.55 -11.24 -14.26
CA ARG A 500 32.64 -10.95 -15.38
C ARG A 500 32.93 -11.90 -16.54
N GLU A 501 31.95 -12.74 -16.87
CA GLU A 501 32.00 -13.63 -18.01
C GLU A 501 31.55 -12.89 -19.28
N VAL A 502 32.19 -13.23 -20.40
CA VAL A 502 31.80 -12.68 -21.71
C VAL A 502 30.54 -13.39 -22.23
N ILE A 503 29.55 -12.57 -22.62
CA ILE A 503 28.26 -12.95 -23.19
C ILE A 503 28.20 -12.47 -24.64
N PHE A 504 27.81 -13.33 -25.58
CA PHE A 504 27.72 -12.94 -26.99
C PHE A 504 26.57 -13.60 -27.74
N GLY A 505 26.05 -12.90 -28.76
CA GLY A 505 25.11 -13.45 -29.74
C GLY A 505 25.86 -13.95 -30.98
N ALA A 506 25.43 -15.07 -31.57
CA ALA A 506 26.06 -15.60 -32.78
C ALA A 506 25.08 -16.29 -33.75
N GLU A 507 25.38 -16.19 -35.05
CA GLU A 507 24.77 -17.02 -36.09
C GLU A 507 25.43 -18.41 -36.07
N SER A 508 24.71 -19.45 -35.65
CA SER A 508 25.25 -20.81 -35.39
C SER A 508 24.73 -21.86 -36.37
N ILE A 509 25.54 -22.87 -36.70
CA ILE A 509 25.12 -23.99 -37.56
C ILE A 509 24.22 -24.99 -36.81
N LEU A 510 24.46 -25.27 -35.51
CA LEU A 510 23.61 -26.10 -34.64
C LEU A 510 23.93 -25.91 -33.13
N PRO A 511 22.97 -25.54 -32.25
CA PRO A 511 21.57 -25.19 -32.55
C PRO A 511 21.46 -23.76 -33.11
N PRO A 512 20.45 -23.45 -33.96
CA PRO A 512 20.42 -22.19 -34.70
C PRO A 512 20.13 -21.00 -33.79
N ASN A 513 21.06 -20.03 -33.80
CA ASN A 513 20.95 -18.67 -33.25
C ASN A 513 20.58 -18.56 -31.76
N GLY A 514 21.50 -18.05 -30.94
CA GLY A 514 21.29 -17.89 -29.50
C GLY A 514 22.28 -16.92 -28.86
N VAL A 515 22.05 -16.63 -27.57
CA VAL A 515 22.97 -15.91 -26.68
C VAL A 515 23.79 -16.95 -25.91
N PHE A 516 25.11 -16.77 -25.85
CA PHE A 516 26.08 -17.70 -25.27
C PHE A 516 26.89 -17.01 -24.16
N ALA A 517 27.23 -17.74 -23.11
CA ALA A 517 28.08 -17.30 -22.01
C ALA A 517 29.28 -18.25 -21.84
N LEU A 518 30.46 -17.71 -21.51
CA LEU A 518 31.68 -18.49 -21.25
C LEU A 518 31.85 -18.69 -19.73
N GLN A 519 31.74 -19.93 -19.21
CA GLN A 519 31.90 -20.22 -17.79
C GLN A 519 33.17 -21.04 -17.49
N GLY A 520 34.13 -20.50 -16.73
CA GLY A 520 35.13 -21.25 -15.93
C GLY A 520 36.64 -21.01 -16.18
N ASN A 521 37.41 -21.20 -15.11
CA ASN A 521 38.90 -21.17 -15.02
C ASN A 521 39.61 -22.23 -15.90
N LEU A 522 39.84 -21.99 -17.21
CA LEU A 522 41.07 -22.39 -17.94
C LEU A 522 40.97 -22.01 -19.45
N ILE A 523 41.62 -20.93 -19.84
CA ILE A 523 41.83 -20.56 -21.25
C ILE A 523 43.03 -21.36 -21.81
N VAL A 524 42.93 -22.70 -21.90
CA VAL A 524 43.89 -23.55 -22.64
C VAL A 524 43.18 -24.78 -23.20
N PRO A 525 43.35 -25.15 -24.49
CA PRO A 525 42.58 -26.22 -25.13
C PRO A 525 42.93 -27.59 -24.52
N HIS A 526 42.08 -28.12 -23.64
CA HIS A 526 42.19 -29.49 -23.13
C HIS A 526 40.97 -30.34 -23.55
N PRO A 527 41.17 -31.51 -24.17
CA PRO A 527 40.07 -32.39 -24.54
C PRO A 527 39.53 -33.06 -23.28
N GLY A 528 38.38 -32.60 -22.77
CA GLY A 528 37.69 -33.28 -21.68
C GLY A 528 36.84 -32.45 -20.71
N VAL A 529 36.62 -31.16 -20.93
CA VAL A 529 35.69 -30.36 -20.10
C VAL A 529 34.32 -30.32 -20.76
N SER A 530 33.26 -30.58 -19.98
CA SER A 530 31.87 -30.50 -20.43
C SER A 530 31.41 -29.04 -20.41
N TRP A 531 31.10 -28.53 -21.58
CA TRP A 531 30.39 -27.28 -21.81
C TRP A 531 29.02 -27.31 -21.13
N VAL A 532 28.69 -26.32 -20.31
CA VAL A 532 27.30 -26.05 -19.94
C VAL A 532 26.82 -24.94 -20.87
N LEU A 533 26.34 -25.35 -22.05
CA LEU A 533 25.45 -24.51 -22.85
C LEU A 533 24.11 -24.51 -22.12
N SER A 534 23.76 -23.42 -21.43
CA SER A 534 22.38 -23.17 -21.03
C SER A 534 21.67 -22.54 -22.23
N ASP A 535 20.84 -23.34 -22.91
CA ASP A 535 20.07 -22.89 -24.07
C ASP A 535 18.98 -21.89 -23.61
N VAL A 536 19.17 -20.58 -23.83
CA VAL A 536 18.09 -19.59 -23.74
C VAL A 536 17.31 -19.63 -25.05
N TRP A 537 16.18 -20.36 -25.05
CA TRP A 537 15.25 -20.34 -26.18
C TRP A 537 14.45 -19.04 -26.18
N LEU A 538 14.70 -18.16 -27.14
CA LEU A 538 13.64 -17.31 -27.66
C LEU A 538 12.63 -18.24 -28.33
N THR A 539 11.37 -18.20 -27.92
CA THR A 539 10.29 -18.99 -28.54
C THR A 539 9.91 -18.51 -29.94
N ASP A 540 10.70 -17.59 -30.51
CA ASP A 540 10.49 -16.88 -31.76
C ASP A 540 11.78 -17.00 -32.61
N PRO A 541 11.73 -17.42 -33.89
CA PRO A 541 12.90 -17.70 -34.74
C PRO A 541 13.74 -16.47 -35.18
N ASP A 542 13.67 -15.34 -34.46
CA ASP A 542 14.31 -14.08 -34.84
C ASP A 542 15.80 -14.01 -34.43
N ILE A 543 16.63 -13.45 -35.31
CA ILE A 543 18.08 -13.28 -35.10
C ILE A 543 18.33 -12.10 -34.14
N PRO A 544 19.09 -12.28 -33.04
CA PRO A 544 19.52 -11.17 -32.18
C PRO A 544 20.59 -10.34 -32.88
N MET A 545 20.37 -9.04 -32.93
CA MET A 545 21.16 -8.07 -33.70
C MET A 545 21.91 -7.08 -32.81
N SER A 546 21.45 -6.87 -31.58
CA SER A 546 22.13 -6.05 -30.57
C SER A 546 21.80 -6.57 -29.17
N ILE A 547 22.72 -6.39 -28.21
CA ILE A 547 22.53 -6.78 -26.80
C ILE A 547 23.13 -5.72 -25.89
N ASP A 548 22.52 -5.44 -24.75
CA ASP A 548 23.15 -4.71 -23.64
C ASP A 548 22.63 -5.23 -22.29
N THR A 549 23.37 -4.97 -21.22
CA THR A 549 23.05 -5.41 -19.86
C THR A 549 23.11 -4.25 -18.89
N GLY A 550 22.11 -4.13 -18.02
CA GLY A 550 21.99 -3.04 -17.05
C GLY A 550 20.77 -3.22 -16.17
N ASP A 551 20.72 -2.52 -15.05
CA ASP A 551 19.61 -2.51 -14.10
C ASP A 551 18.50 -1.60 -14.65
N ALA A 552 17.73 -2.08 -15.61
CA ALA A 552 16.79 -1.27 -16.38
C ALA A 552 15.61 -0.78 -15.54
N ASP A 553 15.18 -1.51 -14.52
CA ASP A 553 14.04 -1.15 -13.66
C ASP A 553 14.42 -0.72 -12.23
N ASN A 554 15.73 -0.58 -11.97
CA ASN A 554 16.32 -0.16 -10.70
C ASN A 554 15.93 -1.06 -9.51
N ASP A 555 15.82 -2.36 -9.76
CA ASP A 555 15.54 -3.40 -8.77
C ASP A 555 16.82 -4.05 -8.17
N LEU A 556 18.00 -3.58 -8.61
CA LEU A 556 19.35 -4.07 -8.28
C LEU A 556 19.73 -5.42 -8.90
N ASN A 557 18.86 -6.01 -9.72
CA ASN A 557 19.21 -7.08 -10.64
C ASN A 557 19.59 -6.49 -12.00
N LEU A 558 20.28 -7.28 -12.83
CA LEU A 558 20.70 -6.85 -14.15
C LEU A 558 19.84 -7.55 -15.20
N GLU A 559 19.18 -6.77 -16.04
CA GLU A 559 18.39 -7.26 -17.16
C GLU A 559 19.28 -7.39 -18.41
N ILE A 560 18.82 -8.20 -19.35
CA ILE A 560 19.39 -8.30 -20.70
C ILE A 560 18.41 -7.69 -21.69
N ALA A 561 18.83 -6.63 -22.37
CA ALA A 561 18.11 -6.04 -23.50
C ALA A 561 18.62 -6.63 -24.81
N VAL A 562 17.72 -7.09 -25.69
CA VAL A 562 18.06 -7.68 -27.00
C VAL A 562 17.26 -7.03 -28.12
N GLY A 563 17.94 -6.41 -29.08
CA GLY A 563 17.36 -5.97 -30.35
C GLY A 563 17.36 -7.11 -31.38
N THR A 564 16.32 -7.23 -32.20
CA THR A 564 16.20 -8.32 -33.19
C THR A 564 16.10 -7.84 -34.65
N PHE A 565 16.35 -8.78 -35.57
CA PHE A 565 16.32 -8.53 -37.01
C PHE A 565 14.96 -8.03 -37.53
N ASN A 566 13.87 -8.52 -36.95
CA ASN A 566 12.50 -8.12 -37.32
C ASN A 566 12.02 -6.87 -36.58
N GLY A 567 12.92 -6.19 -35.86
CA GLY A 567 12.63 -4.93 -35.21
C GLY A 567 12.02 -5.07 -33.81
N LYS A 568 12.23 -6.18 -33.10
CA LYS A 568 11.77 -6.32 -31.71
C LYS A 568 12.85 -5.87 -30.74
N VAL A 569 12.43 -5.37 -29.59
CA VAL A 569 13.26 -5.21 -28.40
C VAL A 569 12.73 -6.16 -27.33
N LEU A 570 13.59 -7.03 -26.82
CA LEU A 570 13.27 -8.04 -25.84
C LEU A 570 14.01 -7.72 -24.55
N MET A 571 13.33 -7.87 -23.42
CA MET A 571 13.93 -7.77 -22.09
C MET A 571 13.81 -9.12 -21.39
N LEU A 572 14.89 -9.55 -20.75
CA LEU A 572 14.96 -10.81 -20.03
C LEU A 572 15.26 -10.54 -18.55
N GLU A 573 14.33 -10.94 -17.69
CA GLU A 573 14.48 -10.90 -16.23
C GLU A 573 15.03 -12.23 -15.68
N ASN A 574 15.79 -12.10 -14.59
CA ASN A 574 16.09 -13.16 -13.61
C ASN A 574 17.13 -14.22 -14.03
N TRP A 575 18.26 -14.25 -13.32
CA TRP A 575 19.43 -15.11 -13.58
C TRP A 575 19.40 -16.43 -12.78
N SER A 576 18.21 -16.88 -12.34
CA SER A 576 18.10 -18.15 -11.62
C SER A 576 18.14 -19.33 -12.60
N PHE A 577 19.23 -20.12 -12.55
CA PHE A 577 19.50 -21.32 -13.36
C PHE A 577 18.54 -22.52 -13.12
N ILE A 578 17.29 -22.25 -12.69
CA ILE A 578 16.19 -23.21 -12.64
C ILE A 578 15.06 -22.65 -13.52
N ILE A 579 15.17 -22.90 -14.83
CA ILE A 579 14.11 -22.61 -15.79
C ILE A 579 12.93 -23.56 -15.50
N THR A 580 11.96 -23.13 -14.69
CA THR A 580 10.58 -23.51 -14.95
C THR A 580 10.12 -22.72 -16.18
N PRO A 581 9.42 -23.34 -17.15
CA PRO A 581 9.00 -22.68 -18.38
C PRO A 581 7.90 -21.67 -18.05
N ASN A 582 8.30 -20.47 -17.63
CA ASN A 582 7.42 -19.33 -17.48
C ASN A 582 8.15 -18.15 -18.13
N PRO A 583 7.82 -17.82 -19.40
CA PRO A 583 8.44 -16.68 -20.05
C PRO A 583 7.85 -15.41 -19.42
N LEU A 584 8.55 -14.84 -18.43
CA LEU A 584 8.41 -13.42 -18.08
C LEU A 584 9.25 -12.56 -19.04
N ALA A 585 9.23 -12.90 -20.33
CA ALA A 585 9.77 -12.04 -21.37
C ALA A 585 8.66 -11.06 -21.75
N ALA A 586 8.77 -9.81 -21.31
CA ALA A 586 7.95 -8.77 -21.90
C ALA A 586 8.43 -8.55 -23.35
N VAL A 587 7.68 -9.09 -24.32
CA VAL A 587 7.92 -8.82 -25.74
C VAL A 587 7.32 -7.46 -26.06
N VAL A 588 8.15 -6.43 -26.20
CA VAL A 588 7.70 -5.12 -26.68
C VAL A 588 7.80 -5.13 -28.21
N ASN A 589 6.65 -5.17 -28.89
CA ASN A 589 6.62 -4.98 -30.35
C ASN A 589 6.89 -3.50 -30.66
N VAL A 590 8.04 -3.22 -31.30
CA VAL A 590 8.37 -1.87 -31.77
C VAL A 590 7.56 -1.57 -33.02
N ASP A 591 6.33 -1.10 -32.84
CA ASP A 591 5.44 -0.48 -33.84
C ASP A 591 4.98 -1.36 -35.05
N PRO A 592 3.67 -1.43 -35.36
CA PRO A 592 3.13 -2.09 -36.55
C PRO A 592 3.46 -1.41 -37.91
N LEU A 593 4.24 -0.32 -37.94
CA LEU A 593 4.71 0.29 -39.20
C LEU A 593 6.21 0.03 -39.46
N ALA A 594 6.44 -1.14 -40.06
CA ALA A 594 7.58 -1.54 -40.90
C ALA A 594 8.90 -2.03 -40.25
N GLY A 595 8.87 -3.18 -39.56
CA GLY A 595 9.85 -4.29 -39.63
C GLY A 595 11.35 -3.99 -39.90
N ALA A 596 11.90 -2.92 -39.34
CA ALA A 596 13.29 -2.52 -39.52
C ALA A 596 14.14 -3.07 -38.37
N THR A 597 15.26 -3.70 -38.71
CA THR A 597 16.23 -4.31 -37.80
C THR A 597 16.68 -3.33 -36.72
N VAL A 598 16.66 -3.74 -35.45
CA VAL A 598 17.26 -3.01 -34.32
C VAL A 598 18.72 -3.43 -34.25
N GLU A 599 19.64 -2.49 -34.49
CA GLU A 599 21.08 -2.77 -34.64
C GLU A 599 21.93 -2.13 -33.55
N GLY A 600 21.37 -1.19 -32.79
CA GLY A 600 21.98 -0.68 -31.57
C GLY A 600 20.96 -0.71 -30.43
N ILE A 601 21.42 -1.09 -29.24
CA ILE A 601 20.63 -1.01 -28.01
C ILE A 601 21.57 -0.67 -26.86
N ALA A 602 21.11 0.17 -25.93
CA ALA A 602 21.87 0.52 -24.72
C ALA A 602 20.93 0.70 -23.52
N ILE A 603 21.39 0.32 -22.32
CA ILE A 603 20.74 0.59 -21.04
C ILE A 603 21.59 1.59 -20.24
N GLY A 604 20.97 2.62 -19.68
CA GLY A 604 21.62 3.56 -18.78
C GLY A 604 20.78 4.80 -18.47
N ASP A 605 21.12 5.48 -17.39
CA ASP A 605 20.49 6.75 -16.97
C ASP A 605 20.88 7.86 -17.95
N VAL A 606 19.92 8.34 -18.73
CA VAL A 606 20.09 9.48 -19.65
C VAL A 606 19.34 10.72 -19.16
N ASP A 607 18.68 10.67 -17.99
CA ASP A 607 17.93 11.78 -17.40
C ASP A 607 18.12 11.79 -15.89
N GLU A 608 19.07 12.62 -15.43
CA GLU A 608 19.48 12.80 -14.03
C GLU A 608 18.33 13.15 -13.05
N ASN A 609 17.15 13.53 -13.58
CA ASN A 609 15.96 13.83 -12.79
C ASN A 609 15.04 12.62 -12.58
N THR A 610 15.33 11.48 -13.23
CA THR A 610 14.54 10.25 -13.10
C THR A 610 15.30 9.18 -12.32
N PRO A 611 14.63 8.44 -11.42
CA PRO A 611 15.26 7.40 -10.64
C PRO A 611 15.26 6.04 -11.36
N THR A 612 15.29 5.99 -12.70
CA THR A 612 15.19 4.75 -13.50
C THR A 612 16.13 4.81 -14.70
N ASN A 613 16.91 3.74 -14.95
CA ASN A 613 17.70 3.64 -16.18
C ASN A 613 16.78 3.54 -17.41
N GLU A 614 17.17 4.17 -18.51
CA GLU A 614 16.46 4.08 -19.79
C GLU A 614 17.03 3.02 -20.72
N ILE A 615 16.22 2.60 -21.69
CA ILE A 615 16.66 1.79 -22.83
C ILE A 615 16.59 2.65 -24.09
N ILE A 616 17.70 2.75 -24.81
CA ILE A 616 17.76 3.44 -26.11
C ILE A 616 17.98 2.42 -27.22
N ALA A 617 17.11 2.40 -28.24
CA ALA A 617 17.23 1.52 -29.41
C ALA A 617 17.39 2.29 -30.72
N GLY A 618 18.35 1.86 -31.53
CA GLY A 618 18.65 2.36 -32.87
C GLY A 618 18.24 1.37 -33.95
N THR A 619 17.59 1.88 -34.99
CA THR A 619 17.09 1.05 -36.09
C THR A 619 17.89 1.26 -37.39
N ALA A 620 17.79 0.27 -38.28
CA ALA A 620 18.34 0.34 -39.63
C ALA A 620 17.77 1.49 -40.48
N ALA A 621 16.63 2.05 -40.07
CA ALA A 621 16.01 3.22 -40.68
C ALA A 621 16.60 4.57 -40.19
N GLY A 622 17.62 4.55 -39.34
CA GLY A 622 18.26 5.77 -38.82
C GLY A 622 17.46 6.44 -37.69
N VAL A 623 16.61 5.70 -36.98
CA VAL A 623 15.75 6.21 -35.89
C VAL A 623 16.28 5.74 -34.55
N LEU A 624 16.40 6.66 -33.58
CA LEU A 624 16.63 6.38 -32.16
C LEU A 624 15.30 6.46 -31.38
N ARG A 625 15.07 5.55 -30.44
CA ARG A 625 13.88 5.52 -29.57
C ARG A 625 14.26 5.25 -28.13
N LYS A 626 13.53 5.86 -27.19
CA LYS A 626 13.65 5.66 -25.74
C LYS A 626 12.52 4.76 -25.24
N TYR A 627 12.84 3.90 -24.27
CA TYR A 627 11.91 3.12 -23.47
C TYR A 627 12.27 3.26 -22.00
N ILE A 628 11.26 3.18 -21.14
CA ILE A 628 11.42 3.20 -19.69
C ILE A 628 10.88 1.88 -19.15
N ALA A 629 11.63 1.22 -18.27
CA ALA A 629 11.16 0.02 -17.59
C ALA A 629 10.15 0.37 -16.49
N ALA A 630 9.03 -0.34 -16.43
CA ALA A 630 8.15 -0.23 -15.28
C ALA A 630 8.71 -1.09 -14.13
N THR A 631 8.77 -0.51 -12.93
CA THR A 631 9.31 -1.07 -11.68
C THR A 631 8.62 -2.35 -11.14
N ASN A 632 7.83 -3.04 -11.97
CA ASN A 632 7.04 -4.22 -11.59
C ASN A 632 7.20 -5.40 -12.58
N GLY A 633 8.22 -5.39 -13.43
CA GLY A 633 8.58 -6.52 -14.31
C GLY A 633 7.48 -7.07 -15.25
N SER A 634 6.50 -6.24 -15.64
CA SER A 634 5.29 -6.72 -16.35
C SER A 634 4.85 -5.89 -17.55
N SER A 635 5.42 -4.71 -17.81
CA SER A 635 5.07 -3.89 -18.99
C SER A 635 6.03 -2.72 -19.19
N TYR A 636 6.50 -2.49 -20.43
CA TYR A 636 7.32 -1.33 -20.80
C TYR A 636 6.47 -0.36 -21.63
N VAL A 637 6.56 0.95 -21.36
CA VAL A 637 5.81 1.97 -22.10
C VAL A 637 6.72 2.56 -23.19
N LEU A 638 6.21 2.62 -24.43
CA LEU A 638 6.85 3.35 -25.53
C LEU A 638 6.70 4.84 -25.22
N ASP A 639 7.79 5.50 -24.86
CA ASP A 639 7.70 6.89 -24.43
C ASP A 639 7.81 7.89 -25.59
N GLN A 640 8.79 7.79 -26.51
CA GLN A 640 8.85 8.72 -27.68
C GLN A 640 9.91 8.37 -28.76
N LYS A 641 9.82 9.05 -29.93
CA LYS A 641 10.77 8.96 -31.06
C LYS A 641 11.77 10.13 -31.02
N MET A 642 13.08 9.87 -31.00
CA MET A 642 14.12 10.91 -30.99
C MET A 642 14.50 11.32 -32.43
N ASN A 643 14.64 12.63 -32.70
CA ASN A 643 14.90 13.17 -34.06
C ASN A 643 15.99 14.28 -34.03
N LEU A 644 16.90 14.29 -35.02
CA LEU A 644 18.22 14.92 -34.92
C LEU A 644 18.46 15.99 -36.02
N GLN A 645 18.86 17.23 -35.66
CA GLN A 645 19.97 18.01 -36.25
C GLN A 645 19.97 19.51 -35.85
N GLY A 646 21.19 20.07 -35.79
CA GLY A 646 21.49 21.48 -35.61
C GLY A 646 21.64 22.29 -36.92
N VAL A 647 21.96 23.57 -36.71
CA VAL A 647 22.23 24.68 -37.65
C VAL A 647 21.03 25.58 -38.02
N ASP A 648 21.21 26.84 -37.64
CA ASP A 648 20.46 28.09 -37.84
C ASP A 648 19.40 28.20 -38.96
N SER A 649 18.17 28.47 -38.50
CA SER A 649 17.14 29.36 -39.12
C SER A 649 16.55 29.02 -40.51
N LEU A 650 15.20 28.96 -40.58
CA LEU A 650 14.30 29.84 -41.38
C LEU A 650 13.01 29.10 -41.80
N ALA A 651 11.87 29.62 -41.34
CA ALA A 651 10.51 29.12 -41.58
C ALA A 651 9.99 29.38 -43.02
N ILE A 652 9.14 28.48 -43.58
CA ILE A 652 7.96 28.81 -44.41
C ILE A 652 6.88 27.68 -44.36
N GLY A 653 5.71 27.99 -43.77
CA GLY A 653 4.35 27.91 -44.36
C GLY A 653 3.70 26.61 -44.88
N ASN A 654 2.67 26.15 -44.14
CA ASN A 654 1.35 25.62 -44.52
C ASN A 654 1.05 25.21 -45.99
N LEU A 655 0.50 24.00 -46.20
CA LEU A 655 -0.54 23.71 -47.19
C LEU A 655 -1.46 22.57 -46.69
N ASP A 656 -2.71 22.96 -46.48
CA ASP A 656 -3.92 22.21 -46.16
C ASP A 656 -4.47 21.41 -47.36
N ASP A 657 -5.45 20.54 -47.07
CA ASP A 657 -6.57 20.07 -47.91
C ASP A 657 -6.72 18.54 -48.08
N ASN A 658 -7.69 18.03 -47.30
CA ASN A 658 -8.62 16.91 -47.53
C ASN A 658 -8.41 15.96 -48.73
N SER A 659 -8.58 14.66 -48.48
CA SER A 659 -9.74 13.89 -48.99
C SER A 659 -9.62 12.38 -48.72
N ASP A 660 -10.73 11.82 -48.23
CA ASP A 660 -11.25 10.49 -48.49
C ASP A 660 -10.36 9.25 -48.30
N SER A 661 -10.70 8.52 -47.24
CA SER A 661 -10.68 7.06 -47.18
C SER A 661 -11.09 6.40 -48.51
N THR A 662 -10.37 5.38 -48.98
CA THR A 662 -10.95 4.13 -49.54
C THR A 662 -9.92 3.13 -50.13
N HIS A 663 -10.11 1.84 -49.76
CA HIS A 663 -9.59 0.56 -50.34
C HIS A 663 -8.14 0.14 -49.95
N LEU A 664 -7.81 -1.14 -49.64
CA LEU A 664 -8.27 -2.40 -50.23
C LEU A 664 -8.04 -3.62 -49.28
N GLU A 665 -8.97 -4.57 -49.32
CA GLU A 665 -9.11 -5.85 -48.61
C GLU A 665 -8.39 -7.02 -49.32
N ILE A 666 -7.79 -8.02 -48.62
CA ILE A 666 -7.80 -9.48 -48.96
C ILE A 666 -7.59 -10.36 -47.71
N VAL A 667 -8.53 -11.29 -47.50
CA VAL A 667 -8.51 -12.45 -46.58
C VAL A 667 -7.98 -13.71 -47.31
N VAL A 668 -7.22 -14.59 -46.61
CA VAL A 668 -7.09 -16.02 -46.98
C VAL A 668 -7.10 -16.91 -45.71
N GLY A 669 -8.06 -17.86 -45.62
CA GLY A 669 -8.23 -18.90 -44.56
C GLY A 669 -7.26 -20.11 -44.69
N THR A 670 -7.19 -21.12 -43.80
CA THR A 670 -8.26 -21.89 -43.11
C THR A 670 -7.78 -22.61 -41.81
N GLN A 671 -8.51 -22.38 -40.70
CA GLN A 671 -8.68 -23.14 -39.43
C GLN A 671 -7.59 -24.07 -38.83
N LYS A 672 -6.97 -23.64 -37.71
CA LYS A 672 -7.26 -24.13 -36.33
C LYS A 672 -6.62 -23.19 -35.28
N ARG A 673 -7.40 -22.86 -34.24
CA ARG A 673 -7.15 -21.90 -33.15
C ARG A 673 -5.72 -21.90 -32.58
N ILE A 674 -5.09 -20.73 -32.65
CA ILE A 674 -4.20 -20.20 -31.60
C ILE A 674 -4.89 -18.92 -31.14
N ILE A 675 -5.22 -18.83 -29.86
CA ILE A 675 -5.69 -17.59 -29.23
C ILE A 675 -4.42 -16.80 -28.94
N THR A 676 -4.00 -15.98 -29.91
CA THR A 676 -3.02 -14.92 -29.68
C THR A 676 -3.73 -13.79 -28.95
N GLN A 677 -3.13 -13.30 -27.87
CA GLN A 677 -3.55 -12.09 -27.14
C GLN A 677 -4.02 -11.03 -28.13
N GLN A 678 -5.33 -10.76 -28.14
CA GLN A 678 -5.84 -9.54 -28.72
C GLN A 678 -5.35 -8.41 -27.83
N SER A 679 -4.50 -7.56 -28.41
CA SER A 679 -4.41 -6.16 -28.07
C SER A 679 -5.82 -5.64 -27.79
N VAL A 680 -6.04 -5.30 -26.51
CA VAL A 680 -7.30 -4.74 -26.04
C VAL A 680 -7.37 -3.33 -26.64
N PHE A 681 -8.14 -3.21 -27.72
CA PHE A 681 -8.66 -1.92 -28.15
C PHE A 681 -9.50 -1.37 -26.99
N ALA A 682 -8.93 -0.45 -26.22
CA ALA A 682 -9.74 0.57 -25.58
C ALA A 682 -10.54 1.24 -26.70
N TYR A 683 -11.86 1.31 -26.54
CA TYR A 683 -12.67 2.22 -27.36
C TYR A 683 -12.34 3.64 -26.89
N GLN A 684 -11.16 4.10 -27.29
CA GLN A 684 -10.79 5.49 -27.26
C GLN A 684 -11.77 6.19 -28.20
N TRP A 685 -12.57 7.11 -27.66
CA TRP A 685 -12.74 8.35 -28.41
C TRP A 685 -11.34 8.79 -28.83
N PRO A 686 -11.10 9.16 -30.09
CA PRO A 686 -9.78 9.59 -30.53
C PRO A 686 -9.45 10.93 -29.85
N VAL A 687 -9.08 10.87 -28.59
CA VAL A 687 -8.59 12.01 -27.80
C VAL A 687 -7.08 11.87 -27.71
N PRO A 688 -6.34 12.88 -28.16
CA PRO A 688 -4.89 12.83 -28.34
C PRO A 688 -4.18 13.13 -27.01
N TYR A 689 -4.42 12.39 -25.93
CA TYR A 689 -3.85 12.72 -24.60
C TYR A 689 -3.03 11.56 -24.01
N ASP A 690 -1.83 11.85 -23.51
CA ASP A 690 -1.00 10.92 -22.71
C ASP A 690 -1.46 10.97 -21.25
N PHE A 691 -1.26 9.89 -20.48
CA PHE A 691 -1.69 9.80 -19.07
C PHE A 691 -0.48 9.79 -18.12
N ASP A 692 -0.52 10.61 -17.07
CA ASP A 692 0.51 10.64 -16.02
C ASP A 692 -0.08 10.25 -14.67
N PHE A 693 0.30 9.05 -14.21
CA PHE A 693 -0.03 8.56 -12.88
C PHE A 693 0.80 9.31 -11.83
N PHE A 694 0.17 10.30 -11.19
CA PHE A 694 0.78 10.97 -10.04
C PHE A 694 0.75 10.09 -8.78
N PHE A 695 -0.11 9.05 -8.74
CA PHE A 695 -0.09 8.07 -7.66
C PHE A 695 -0.73 6.73 -8.07
N ASN A 696 0.02 5.64 -7.93
CA ASN A 696 -0.38 4.30 -8.42
C ASN A 696 -0.20 3.18 -7.37
N THR A 697 -0.58 1.96 -7.74
CA THR A 697 -0.47 0.74 -6.91
C THR A 697 0.94 0.50 -6.39
N SER A 698 1.98 0.68 -7.20
CA SER A 698 3.37 0.53 -6.75
C SER A 698 3.70 1.55 -5.67
N ASN A 699 3.30 2.82 -5.86
CA ASN A 699 3.54 3.85 -4.85
C ASN A 699 2.84 3.53 -3.53
N ALA A 700 1.59 3.06 -3.59
CA ALA A 700 0.82 2.68 -2.42
C ALA A 700 1.54 1.63 -1.54
N LEU A 701 2.32 0.72 -2.14
CA LEU A 701 3.06 -0.32 -1.42
C LEU A 701 4.33 0.19 -0.71
N PHE A 702 4.97 1.25 -1.21
CA PHE A 702 6.31 1.66 -0.75
C PHE A 702 6.37 3.00 0.01
N ILE A 703 5.27 3.76 0.11
CA ILE A 703 5.26 5.00 0.88
C ILE A 703 5.59 4.78 2.37
N LYS A 704 6.29 5.73 2.99
CA LYS A 704 6.79 5.66 4.37
C LYS A 704 5.80 6.18 5.41
N ALA A 705 4.69 6.79 4.99
CA ALA A 705 3.60 7.23 5.87
C ALA A 705 3.23 6.16 6.91
N GLN A 706 3.09 6.54 8.17
CA GLN A 706 2.86 5.64 9.31
C GLN A 706 1.40 5.67 9.79
N ILE A 707 0.68 6.77 9.60
CA ILE A 707 -0.74 6.88 9.94
C ILE A 707 -1.57 6.20 8.85
N PRO A 708 -2.41 5.22 9.23
CA PRO A 708 -3.42 4.66 8.33
C PRO A 708 -4.54 5.69 8.08
N ALA A 709 -4.62 6.23 6.87
CA ALA A 709 -5.54 7.30 6.50
C ALA A 709 -6.96 6.79 6.18
N LEU A 710 -7.97 7.64 6.40
CA LEU A 710 -9.26 7.54 5.71
C LEU A 710 -9.11 8.16 4.32
N THR A 711 -9.30 7.36 3.28
CA THR A 711 -9.06 7.76 1.89
C THR A 711 -10.37 7.82 1.11
N PHE A 712 -10.70 8.96 0.53
CA PHE A 712 -11.80 9.11 -0.42
C PHE A 712 -11.24 9.46 -1.79
N VAL A 713 -11.55 8.66 -2.81
CA VAL A 713 -11.10 8.91 -4.18
C VAL A 713 -12.28 9.14 -5.10
N GLU A 714 -12.41 10.39 -5.51
CA GLU A 714 -13.36 10.86 -6.51
C GLU A 714 -12.83 10.54 -7.91
N SER A 715 -12.77 9.25 -8.25
CA SER A 715 -12.22 8.78 -9.54
C SER A 715 -12.86 7.46 -9.98
N CYS A 716 -12.69 7.12 -11.26
CA CYS A 716 -13.17 5.88 -11.84
C CYS A 716 -12.31 4.66 -11.42
N LEU A 717 -12.95 3.50 -11.22
CA LEU A 717 -12.35 2.15 -11.10
C LEU A 717 -11.29 1.94 -10.01
N THR A 718 -11.04 2.91 -9.13
CA THR A 718 -9.94 2.83 -8.16
C THR A 718 -10.14 1.78 -7.07
N ALA A 719 -11.39 1.36 -6.86
CA ALA A 719 -11.77 0.31 -5.91
C ALA A 719 -12.22 -0.98 -6.61
N ALA A 720 -11.92 -1.16 -7.90
CA ALA A 720 -12.27 -2.33 -8.70
C ALA A 720 -11.52 -3.59 -8.27
N PHE A 721 -11.81 -4.12 -7.08
CA PHE A 721 -11.12 -5.29 -6.52
C PHE A 721 -11.43 -6.59 -7.27
N ASP A 722 -12.41 -6.59 -8.17
CA ASP A 722 -12.69 -7.68 -9.09
C ASP A 722 -11.87 -7.60 -10.39
N TYR A 723 -10.80 -6.81 -10.39
CA TYR A 723 -9.89 -6.66 -11.53
C TYR A 723 -9.03 -7.91 -11.73
N ALA A 724 -9.19 -8.55 -12.90
CA ALA A 724 -8.59 -9.86 -13.16
C ALA A 724 -7.05 -9.88 -13.29
N PHE A 725 -6.40 -8.71 -13.38
CA PHE A 725 -4.96 -8.60 -13.67
C PHE A 725 -4.13 -8.17 -12.47
N GLY A 726 -4.70 -8.08 -11.27
CA GLY A 726 -3.99 -7.78 -10.03
C GLY A 726 -4.83 -6.94 -9.07
N ASP A 727 -4.22 -6.61 -7.93
CA ASP A 727 -4.86 -5.79 -6.90
C ASP A 727 -5.18 -4.39 -7.42
N SER A 728 -6.37 -3.90 -7.07
CA SER A 728 -6.77 -2.52 -7.34
C SER A 728 -5.96 -1.52 -6.52
N PHE A 729 -5.99 -0.25 -6.92
CA PHE A 729 -5.37 0.85 -6.19
C PHE A 729 -5.82 0.93 -4.72
N ALA A 730 -7.11 0.71 -4.47
CA ALA A 730 -7.64 0.63 -3.12
C ALA A 730 -7.07 -0.56 -2.33
N GLU A 731 -6.99 -1.75 -2.94
CA GLU A 731 -6.39 -2.93 -2.32
C GLU A 731 -4.92 -2.72 -1.99
N ALA A 732 -4.14 -2.13 -2.89
CA ALA A 732 -2.72 -1.85 -2.65
C ALA A 732 -2.50 -0.89 -1.46
N LEU A 733 -3.34 0.15 -1.33
CA LEU A 733 -3.30 1.08 -0.19
C LEU A 733 -3.73 0.46 1.13
N MET A 734 -4.72 -0.43 1.09
CA MET A 734 -5.22 -1.13 2.27
C MET A 734 -4.23 -2.20 2.72
N GLN A 735 -3.66 -2.98 1.80
CA GLN A 735 -2.69 -4.04 2.08
C GLN A 735 -1.37 -3.50 2.64
N SER A 736 -0.95 -2.31 2.23
CA SER A 736 0.23 -1.63 2.79
C SER A 736 0.00 -1.05 4.20
N GLY A 737 -1.24 -1.09 4.70
CA GLY A 737 -1.62 -0.52 5.99
C GLY A 737 -1.64 1.02 6.00
N LYS A 738 -1.58 1.65 4.81
CA LYS A 738 -1.55 3.11 4.65
C LYS A 738 -2.93 3.73 4.57
N SER A 739 -3.94 2.92 4.23
CA SER A 739 -5.34 3.29 4.32
C SER A 739 -6.07 2.32 5.26
N ILE A 740 -6.75 2.88 6.26
CA ILE A 740 -7.56 2.10 7.22
C ILE A 740 -8.97 1.86 6.72
N ALA A 741 -9.43 2.74 5.83
CA ALA A 741 -10.73 2.72 5.20
C ALA A 741 -10.65 3.52 3.89
N TYR A 742 -11.34 3.02 2.86
CA TYR A 742 -11.28 3.55 1.52
C TYR A 742 -12.67 3.67 0.92
N VAL A 743 -12.98 4.82 0.31
CA VAL A 743 -14.17 5.04 -0.51
C VAL A 743 -13.73 5.33 -1.93
N GLY A 744 -14.24 4.56 -2.88
CA GLY A 744 -14.00 4.75 -4.31
C GLY A 744 -14.92 3.89 -5.14
N SER A 745 -14.70 3.88 -6.45
CA SER A 745 -15.63 3.26 -7.39
C SER A 745 -15.11 1.93 -7.96
N LEU A 746 -16.01 0.96 -8.11
CA LEU A 746 -15.79 -0.30 -8.81
C LEU A 746 -15.69 -0.12 -10.32
N ARG A 747 -16.34 0.92 -10.87
CA ARG A 747 -16.55 1.13 -12.31
C ARG A 747 -16.39 2.60 -12.66
N ALA A 748 -16.49 2.93 -13.95
CA ALA A 748 -16.46 4.33 -14.36
C ALA A 748 -17.63 5.09 -13.74
N THR A 749 -17.37 6.26 -13.16
CA THR A 749 -18.40 7.12 -12.56
C THR A 749 -18.41 8.49 -13.23
N TRP A 750 -19.56 9.17 -13.17
CA TRP A 750 -19.79 10.39 -13.91
C TRP A 750 -19.47 11.63 -13.09
N TYR A 751 -18.78 12.55 -13.76
CA TYR A 751 -18.45 13.87 -13.27
C TYR A 751 -19.31 14.91 -13.99
N TYR A 752 -19.79 15.93 -13.28
CA TYR A 752 -20.62 16.98 -13.85
C TYR A 752 -19.92 18.34 -13.82
N HIS A 753 -19.94 19.03 -14.97
CA HIS A 753 -19.37 20.36 -15.16
C HIS A 753 -20.41 21.47 -14.97
N GLY A 754 -20.09 22.49 -14.16
CA GLY A 754 -20.93 23.67 -13.92
C GLY A 754 -20.71 24.24 -12.51
N PRO A 755 -21.23 25.46 -12.21
CA PRO A 755 -21.14 26.03 -10.86
C PRO A 755 -21.71 25.02 -9.88
N MET A 756 -21.06 24.85 -8.72
CA MET A 756 -21.49 23.92 -7.67
C MET A 756 -22.92 24.15 -7.21
N ASN A 757 -23.84 23.56 -7.95
CA ASN A 757 -25.16 23.22 -7.47
C ASN A 757 -24.97 21.92 -6.72
N ILE A 758 -24.51 22.03 -5.48
CA ILE A 758 -24.41 20.93 -4.52
C ILE A 758 -25.76 20.70 -3.82
N SER A 759 -26.78 21.51 -4.14
CA SER A 759 -28.12 21.29 -3.62
C SER A 759 -28.64 19.92 -4.02
N VAL A 760 -28.90 19.05 -3.05
CA VAL A 760 -29.74 17.85 -3.15
C VAL A 760 -31.21 18.17 -3.52
N ALA A 761 -31.43 19.19 -4.35
CA ALA A 761 -32.73 19.55 -4.89
C ALA A 761 -33.09 18.57 -6.03
N PRO A 762 -34.37 18.17 -6.15
CA PRO A 762 -34.84 17.26 -7.19
C PRO A 762 -34.38 17.68 -8.59
N GLY A 763 -33.74 16.75 -9.32
CA GLY A 763 -33.29 16.95 -10.71
C GLY A 763 -31.88 17.52 -10.86
N ASN A 764 -31.05 17.49 -9.81
CA ASN A 764 -29.71 18.06 -9.84
C ASN A 764 -28.61 17.03 -10.17
N LYS A 765 -27.62 17.47 -10.96
CA LYS A 765 -26.65 16.63 -11.67
C LYS A 765 -25.32 16.53 -10.91
N GLY A 766 -25.36 16.21 -9.61
CA GLY A 766 -24.19 16.35 -8.74
C GLY A 766 -22.99 15.45 -9.04
N GLY A 767 -23.19 14.33 -9.76
CA GLY A 767 -22.12 13.41 -10.16
C GLY A 767 -21.26 12.94 -8.98
N ASN A 768 -19.96 12.76 -9.21
CA ASN A 768 -19.00 12.38 -8.18
C ASN A 768 -18.82 13.46 -7.10
N ARG A 769 -18.91 14.75 -7.47
CA ARG A 769 -18.75 15.90 -6.56
C ARG A 769 -19.78 15.88 -5.43
N ALA A 770 -21.04 15.55 -5.76
CA ALA A 770 -22.09 15.44 -4.75
C ALA A 770 -21.88 14.24 -3.82
N ALA A 771 -21.34 13.12 -4.32
CA ALA A 771 -20.97 12.00 -3.46
C ALA A 771 -19.86 12.40 -2.48
N ALA A 772 -18.81 13.10 -2.96
CA ALA A 772 -17.74 13.62 -2.12
C ALA A 772 -18.24 14.61 -1.05
N HIS A 773 -19.08 15.57 -1.44
CA HIS A 773 -19.73 16.51 -0.53
C HIS A 773 -20.50 15.78 0.57
N LEU A 774 -21.46 14.92 0.18
CA LEU A 774 -22.33 14.22 1.12
C LEU A 774 -21.52 13.31 2.06
N PHE A 775 -20.50 12.63 1.56
CA PHE A 775 -19.64 11.80 2.41
C PHE A 775 -18.93 12.63 3.48
N TRP A 776 -18.21 13.68 3.07
CA TRP A 776 -17.42 14.48 4.01
C TRP A 776 -18.29 15.29 4.97
N SER A 777 -19.42 15.84 4.49
CA SER A 777 -20.38 16.54 5.33
C SER A 777 -20.97 15.60 6.38
N ASN A 778 -21.34 14.37 6.01
CA ASN A 778 -21.84 13.38 6.95
C ASN A 778 -20.74 12.90 7.91
N PHE A 779 -19.52 12.66 7.42
CA PHE A 779 -18.42 12.16 8.24
C PHE A 779 -18.01 13.16 9.33
N PHE A 780 -17.93 14.45 9.01
CA PHE A 780 -17.61 15.48 10.00
C PHE A 780 -18.84 16.03 10.75
N ASP A 781 -20.05 15.59 10.41
CA ASP A 781 -21.22 15.80 11.25
C ASP A 781 -21.09 14.97 12.54
N SER A 782 -21.27 15.63 13.68
CA SER A 782 -21.17 15.01 15.01
C SER A 782 -22.10 13.81 15.23
N SER A 783 -23.16 13.65 14.43
CA SER A 783 -24.11 12.53 14.48
C SER A 783 -23.59 11.24 13.81
N SER A 784 -22.52 11.30 13.03
CA SER A 784 -21.90 10.11 12.44
C SER A 784 -21.04 9.31 13.42
N ASP A 785 -20.73 9.90 14.59
CA ASP A 785 -19.71 9.40 15.53
C ASP A 785 -18.35 9.12 14.83
N PHE A 786 -18.06 9.83 13.73
CA PHE A 786 -16.86 9.71 12.90
C PHE A 786 -16.63 8.30 12.33
N ARG A 787 -17.73 7.63 11.99
CA ARG A 787 -17.73 6.30 11.36
C ARG A 787 -17.86 6.44 9.86
N ALA A 788 -16.80 6.10 9.13
CA ALA A 788 -16.77 6.22 7.68
C ALA A 788 -17.83 5.33 6.99
N GLY A 789 -18.09 4.12 7.50
CA GLY A 789 -19.15 3.27 6.98
C GLY A 789 -20.56 3.85 7.15
N LYS A 790 -20.82 4.56 8.26
CA LYS A 790 -22.07 5.29 8.45
C LYS A 790 -22.18 6.48 7.50
N ALA A 791 -21.12 7.29 7.41
CA ALA A 791 -21.09 8.43 6.49
C ALA A 791 -21.29 8.01 5.03
N PHE A 792 -20.76 6.84 4.64
CA PHE A 792 -20.99 6.24 3.34
C PHE A 792 -22.44 5.79 3.13
N GLY A 793 -23.05 5.10 4.10
CA GLY A 793 -24.47 4.75 4.01
C GLY A 793 -25.38 5.98 3.91
N ASP A 794 -25.12 7.00 4.75
CA ASP A 794 -25.86 8.27 4.72
C ASP A 794 -25.66 9.01 3.39
N MET A 795 -24.46 8.93 2.79
CA MET A 795 -24.16 9.46 1.46
C MET A 795 -25.06 8.80 0.41
N ILE A 796 -25.15 7.47 0.40
CA ILE A 796 -26.00 6.72 -0.55
C ILE A 796 -27.48 7.09 -0.38
N SER A 797 -27.99 7.12 0.85
CA SER A 797 -29.39 7.51 1.13
C SER A 797 -29.69 8.93 0.62
N GLN A 798 -28.82 9.89 0.95
CA GLN A 798 -29.05 11.29 0.58
C GLN A 798 -28.89 11.52 -0.91
N TYR A 799 -27.89 10.89 -1.54
CA TYR A 799 -27.68 10.96 -2.97
C TYR A 799 -28.92 10.44 -3.70
N SER A 800 -29.39 9.24 -3.36
CA SER A 800 -30.56 8.61 -3.99
C SER A 800 -31.86 9.38 -3.74
N SER A 801 -32.05 9.95 -2.54
CA SER A 801 -33.25 10.74 -2.21
C SER A 801 -33.35 12.08 -2.97
N SER A 802 -32.23 12.57 -3.50
CA SER A 802 -32.17 13.82 -4.26
C SER A 802 -32.58 13.68 -5.73
N TYR A 803 -32.77 12.43 -6.18
CA TYR A 803 -33.15 12.09 -7.53
C TYR A 803 -34.67 11.98 -7.69
N ASP A 804 -35.22 12.56 -8.75
CA ASP A 804 -36.64 12.46 -9.11
C ASP A 804 -36.77 11.84 -10.51
N GLU A 805 -36.98 10.52 -10.51
CA GLU A 805 -37.22 9.65 -11.67
C GLU A 805 -38.29 10.19 -12.63
N ASN A 806 -39.26 10.97 -12.13
CA ASN A 806 -40.38 11.48 -12.93
C ASN A 806 -40.00 12.72 -13.75
N THR A 807 -38.85 13.31 -13.47
CA THR A 807 -38.37 14.55 -14.10
C THR A 807 -37.03 14.41 -14.80
N ALA A 808 -36.26 13.38 -14.47
CA ALA A 808 -34.96 13.09 -15.05
C ALA A 808 -35.08 12.50 -16.47
N GLY A 809 -34.17 12.93 -17.35
CA GLY A 809 -34.02 12.28 -18.66
C GLY A 809 -33.26 10.97 -18.55
N TYR A 810 -33.34 10.14 -19.59
CA TYR A 810 -32.66 8.84 -19.65
C TYR A 810 -31.17 8.87 -19.23
N GLN A 811 -30.39 9.83 -19.76
CA GLN A 811 -28.97 9.95 -19.42
C GLN A 811 -28.77 10.29 -17.94
N ASP A 812 -29.61 11.16 -17.37
CA ASP A 812 -29.49 11.56 -15.97
C ASP A 812 -29.78 10.39 -15.02
N ASP A 813 -30.72 9.50 -15.37
CA ASP A 813 -30.98 8.26 -14.63
C ASP A 813 -29.81 7.27 -14.65
N VAL A 814 -29.29 6.99 -15.84
CA VAL A 814 -28.14 6.09 -16.00
C VAL A 814 -26.92 6.60 -15.25
N GLU A 815 -26.63 7.90 -15.34
CA GLU A 815 -25.50 8.53 -14.65
C GLU A 815 -25.66 8.45 -13.13
N HIS A 816 -26.86 8.75 -12.63
CA HIS A 816 -27.18 8.68 -11.21
C HIS A 816 -27.04 7.28 -10.64
N ARG A 817 -27.72 6.30 -11.25
CA ARG A 817 -27.65 4.88 -10.86
C ARG A 817 -26.22 4.38 -10.89
N LYS A 818 -25.46 4.73 -11.93
CA LYS A 818 -24.07 4.31 -12.07
C LYS A 818 -23.21 4.77 -10.91
N ASN A 819 -23.32 6.04 -10.51
CA ASN A 819 -22.54 6.56 -9.39
C ASN A 819 -22.89 5.84 -8.09
N VAL A 820 -24.19 5.72 -7.77
CA VAL A 820 -24.65 5.08 -6.53
C VAL A 820 -24.23 3.60 -6.46
N LEU A 821 -24.43 2.85 -7.55
CA LEU A 821 -24.15 1.41 -7.59
C LEU A 821 -22.65 1.09 -7.62
N SER A 822 -21.83 2.01 -8.14
CA SER A 822 -20.39 1.77 -8.34
C SER A 822 -19.54 2.15 -7.13
N TYR A 823 -19.94 3.15 -6.34
CA TYR A 823 -19.19 3.52 -5.14
C TYR A 823 -19.32 2.42 -4.08
N ILE A 824 -18.21 2.13 -3.40
CA ILE A 824 -18.14 1.16 -2.31
C ILE A 824 -17.33 1.69 -1.13
N PHE A 825 -17.62 1.15 0.06
CA PHE A 825 -16.83 1.35 1.25
C PHE A 825 -16.00 0.10 1.57
N LEU A 826 -14.68 0.23 1.48
CA LEU A 826 -13.74 -0.79 1.90
C LEU A 826 -13.19 -0.47 3.29
N GLY A 827 -13.34 -1.39 4.23
CA GLY A 827 -12.95 -1.23 5.63
C GLY A 827 -14.02 -1.69 6.61
N ASP A 828 -13.77 -1.44 7.89
CA ASP A 828 -14.69 -1.77 8.98
C ASP A 828 -15.74 -0.66 9.17
N PRO A 829 -17.04 -0.93 8.93
CA PRO A 829 -18.07 0.10 9.02
C PRO A 829 -18.36 0.55 10.46
N GLU A 830 -17.92 -0.20 11.47
CA GLU A 830 -18.04 0.18 12.89
C GLU A 830 -16.87 1.05 13.35
N LEU A 831 -15.74 1.10 12.65
CA LEU A 831 -14.56 1.81 13.14
C LEU A 831 -14.80 3.33 13.20
N ALA A 832 -14.55 3.94 14.37
CA ALA A 832 -14.47 5.40 14.49
C ALA A 832 -13.06 5.85 14.13
N ILE A 833 -12.94 6.68 13.10
CA ILE A 833 -11.67 7.22 12.63
C ILE A 833 -11.22 8.33 13.57
N TYR A 834 -9.95 8.33 13.98
CA TYR A 834 -9.40 9.41 14.79
C TYR A 834 -9.36 10.72 14.01
N THR A 835 -9.82 11.79 14.64
CA THR A 835 -9.89 13.15 14.08
C THR A 835 -8.95 14.13 14.77
N GLN A 836 -8.19 13.65 15.76
CA GLN A 836 -7.14 14.38 16.46
C GLN A 836 -6.19 13.35 17.07
N THR A 837 -5.01 13.79 17.51
CA THR A 837 -4.04 12.90 18.17
C THR A 837 -4.70 12.14 19.31
N PRO A 838 -4.76 10.81 19.26
CA PRO A 838 -5.53 10.02 20.20
C PRO A 838 -4.88 10.07 21.59
N GLN A 839 -5.70 10.27 22.60
CA GLN A 839 -5.27 10.38 24.00
C GLN A 839 -5.27 9.01 24.68
N THR A 840 -4.69 8.92 25.87
CA THR A 840 -4.71 7.71 26.69
C THR A 840 -5.63 7.86 27.90
N PHE A 841 -6.28 6.75 28.26
CA PHE A 841 -7.06 6.66 29.49
C PHE A 841 -6.19 6.36 30.71
N THR A 842 -6.54 7.01 31.82
CA THR A 842 -6.29 6.55 33.18
C THR A 842 -7.55 5.87 33.70
N VAL A 843 -7.46 4.60 34.09
CA VAL A 843 -8.60 3.83 34.62
C VAL A 843 -8.30 3.41 36.04
N ASP A 844 -9.03 3.98 36.99
CA ASP A 844 -8.91 3.69 38.43
C ASP A 844 -10.02 2.71 38.87
N LEU A 845 -9.59 1.60 39.45
CA LEU A 845 -10.44 0.55 40.00
C LEU A 845 -9.63 -0.27 41.01
N PRO A 846 -10.28 -0.92 41.99
CA PRO A 846 -9.57 -1.80 42.91
C PRO A 846 -9.06 -3.05 42.16
N PRO A 847 -7.90 -3.62 42.53
CA PRO A 847 -7.38 -4.85 41.92
C PRO A 847 -8.24 -6.08 42.27
N GLU A 848 -8.97 -6.02 43.38
CA GLU A 848 -9.86 -7.07 43.87
C GLU A 848 -11.13 -6.45 44.46
N ILE A 849 -12.28 -7.13 44.31
CA ILE A 849 -13.57 -6.66 44.82
C ILE A 849 -14.41 -7.83 45.36
N LEU A 850 -15.13 -7.61 46.46
CA LEU A 850 -16.01 -8.64 47.04
C LEU A 850 -17.31 -8.75 46.24
N LEU A 851 -17.87 -9.97 46.18
CA LEU A 851 -19.28 -10.14 45.83
C LEU A 851 -20.16 -9.25 46.73
N ASN A 852 -21.29 -8.80 46.20
CA ASN A 852 -22.22 -7.82 46.77
C ASN A 852 -21.66 -6.42 47.06
N ASP A 853 -20.40 -6.12 46.75
CA ASP A 853 -19.90 -4.74 46.69
C ASP A 853 -20.22 -4.10 45.31
N ILE A 854 -20.07 -2.77 45.24
CA ILE A 854 -20.24 -1.97 44.03
C ILE A 854 -18.88 -1.77 43.37
N LEU A 855 -18.67 -2.36 42.19
CA LEU A 855 -17.53 -2.03 41.35
C LEU A 855 -17.72 -0.63 40.80
N THR A 856 -16.82 0.28 41.16
CA THR A 856 -16.71 1.60 40.54
C THR A 856 -15.48 1.61 39.63
N VAL A 857 -15.71 1.86 38.35
CA VAL A 857 -14.64 2.11 37.37
C VAL A 857 -14.64 3.60 37.09
N HIS A 858 -13.58 4.29 37.51
CA HIS A 858 -13.40 5.71 37.27
C HIS A 858 -12.46 5.92 36.09
N VAL A 859 -12.87 6.74 35.12
CA VAL A 859 -12.13 7.00 33.88
C VAL A 859 -11.78 8.48 33.78
N SER A 860 -10.48 8.74 33.66
CA SER A 860 -9.90 10.04 33.35
C SER A 860 -8.90 9.93 32.20
N ASP A 861 -8.41 11.06 31.70
CA ASP A 861 -7.28 11.08 30.76
C ASP A 861 -5.93 11.04 31.50
N HIS A 862 -4.83 11.06 30.75
CA HIS A 862 -3.47 11.10 31.31
C HIS A 862 -3.13 12.36 32.12
N THR A 863 -3.90 13.44 31.98
CA THR A 863 -3.77 14.68 32.76
C THR A 863 -4.58 14.65 34.05
N GLY A 864 -5.47 13.67 34.20
CA GLY A 864 -6.42 13.54 35.30
C GLY A 864 -7.76 14.25 35.05
N ALA A 865 -8.04 14.73 33.83
CA ALA A 865 -9.34 15.29 33.50
C ALA A 865 -10.39 14.18 33.34
N ILE A 866 -11.61 14.44 33.79
CA ILE A 866 -12.72 13.47 33.78
C ILE A 866 -13.14 13.15 32.34
N VAL A 867 -13.30 11.86 32.03
CA VAL A 867 -13.81 11.41 30.72
C VAL A 867 -15.21 10.82 30.86
N SER A 868 -16.21 11.63 30.55
CA SER A 868 -17.63 11.21 30.50
C SER A 868 -18.00 10.55 29.17
N ASN A 869 -19.08 9.77 29.14
CA ASN A 869 -19.59 9.08 27.95
C ASN A 869 -18.51 8.20 27.24
N ALA A 870 -17.56 7.66 28.00
CA ALA A 870 -16.67 6.59 27.54
C ALA A 870 -17.38 5.25 27.70
N THR A 871 -17.24 4.37 26.72
CA THR A 871 -17.80 3.03 26.77
C THR A 871 -16.90 2.14 27.64
N VAL A 872 -17.50 1.45 28.61
CA VAL A 872 -16.85 0.50 29.51
C VAL A 872 -17.52 -0.85 29.31
N CYS A 873 -16.78 -1.77 28.68
CA CYS A 873 -17.19 -3.15 28.51
C CYS A 873 -16.61 -4.00 29.65
N ILE A 874 -17.47 -4.67 30.42
CA ILE A 874 -17.09 -5.55 31.53
C ILE A 874 -17.51 -6.98 31.16
N GLN A 875 -16.52 -7.86 31.07
CA GLN A 875 -16.71 -9.23 30.61
C GLN A 875 -16.15 -10.24 31.62
N GLY A 876 -17.00 -11.17 32.06
CA GLY A 876 -16.65 -12.36 32.81
C GLY A 876 -16.69 -13.64 31.96
N GLU A 877 -16.72 -14.78 32.62
CA GLU A 877 -16.90 -16.11 32.03
C GLU A 877 -18.31 -16.25 31.44
N ASN A 878 -19.33 -15.86 32.20
CA ASN A 878 -20.75 -15.91 31.81
C ASN A 878 -21.47 -14.56 31.94
N PHE A 879 -20.71 -13.47 32.10
CA PHE A 879 -21.24 -12.12 32.27
C PHE A 879 -20.69 -11.18 31.19
N TYR A 880 -21.55 -10.29 30.71
CA TYR A 880 -21.17 -9.25 29.75
C TYR A 880 -22.10 -8.07 29.88
N VAL A 881 -21.53 -6.88 30.08
CA VAL A 881 -22.28 -5.63 30.10
C VAL A 881 -21.45 -4.52 29.47
N VAL A 882 -22.14 -3.62 28.77
CA VAL A 882 -21.57 -2.42 28.17
C VAL A 882 -22.27 -1.23 28.81
N LEU A 883 -21.49 -0.37 29.45
CA LEU A 883 -21.96 0.80 30.18
C LEU A 883 -21.25 2.05 29.65
N LYS A 884 -21.82 3.24 29.88
CA LYS A 884 -21.15 4.50 29.57
C LYS A 884 -20.83 5.26 30.86
N THR A 885 -19.67 5.88 30.94
CA THR A 885 -19.30 6.71 32.10
C THR A 885 -20.25 7.89 32.24
N ASP A 886 -20.60 8.21 33.49
CA ASP A 886 -21.42 9.38 33.81
C ASP A 886 -20.63 10.70 33.70
N GLN A 887 -21.21 11.82 34.12
CA GLN A 887 -20.56 13.14 34.09
C GLN A 887 -19.34 13.26 35.02
N ASN A 888 -19.17 12.33 35.97
CA ASN A 888 -18.02 12.24 36.86
C ASN A 888 -16.97 11.24 36.35
N GLY A 889 -17.19 10.60 35.20
CA GLY A 889 -16.29 9.59 34.66
C GLY A 889 -16.49 8.21 35.29
N ASP A 890 -17.60 7.98 36.01
CA ASP A 890 -17.83 6.74 36.74
C ASP A 890 -18.76 5.79 35.99
N VAL A 891 -18.44 4.50 36.06
CA VAL A 891 -19.38 3.38 35.86
C VAL A 891 -19.51 2.61 37.17
N LYS A 892 -20.74 2.32 37.58
CA LYS A 892 -21.04 1.57 38.81
C LYS A 892 -21.80 0.29 38.49
N LEU A 893 -21.30 -0.84 38.98
CA LEU A 893 -21.90 -2.16 38.78
C LEU A 893 -21.99 -2.92 40.12
N GLU A 894 -23.20 -3.35 40.49
CA GLU A 894 -23.41 -4.20 41.64
C GLU A 894 -23.06 -5.66 41.33
N LEU A 895 -22.14 -6.25 42.09
CA LEU A 895 -21.69 -7.64 41.87
C LEU A 895 -22.54 -8.63 42.66
N GLN A 896 -23.80 -8.79 42.29
CA GLN A 896 -24.73 -9.65 43.05
C GLN A 896 -24.37 -11.14 42.97
N GLU A 897 -24.43 -11.82 44.12
CA GLU A 897 -24.21 -13.26 44.24
C GLU A 897 -25.16 -14.05 43.32
N GLY A 898 -24.62 -15.02 42.58
CA GLY A 898 -25.34 -15.80 41.56
C GLY A 898 -25.17 -15.28 40.13
N SER A 899 -24.86 -13.99 39.94
CA SER A 899 -24.49 -13.41 38.64
C SER A 899 -22.98 -13.48 38.35
N PHE A 900 -22.18 -13.67 39.39
CA PHE A 900 -20.72 -13.69 39.35
C PHE A 900 -20.18 -14.81 40.25
N VAL A 901 -19.00 -15.34 39.92
CA VAL A 901 -18.37 -16.43 40.69
C VAL A 901 -17.16 -15.92 41.47
N ALA A 902 -16.99 -16.38 42.71
CA ALA A 902 -15.81 -16.08 43.51
C ALA A 902 -14.54 -16.64 42.83
N GLY A 903 -13.50 -15.81 42.72
CA GLY A 903 -12.25 -16.14 42.03
C GLY A 903 -12.24 -15.78 40.54
N GLU A 904 -13.38 -15.40 39.96
CA GLU A 904 -13.49 -14.98 38.57
C GLU A 904 -12.74 -13.66 38.31
N LYS A 905 -12.16 -13.53 37.11
CA LYS A 905 -11.49 -12.31 36.65
C LYS A 905 -12.38 -11.61 35.64
N LEU A 906 -12.83 -10.40 35.97
CA LEU A 906 -13.59 -9.56 35.05
C LEU A 906 -12.62 -8.74 34.20
N ALA A 907 -12.65 -8.94 32.89
CA ALA A 907 -11.95 -8.10 31.92
C ALA A 907 -12.71 -6.79 31.74
N ILE A 908 -12.00 -5.67 31.78
CA ILE A 908 -12.55 -4.33 31.61
C ILE A 908 -11.85 -3.68 30.44
N THR A 909 -12.62 -3.25 29.45
CA THR A 909 -12.12 -2.49 28.30
C THR A 909 -12.80 -1.13 28.28
N VAL A 910 -12.02 -0.06 28.17
CA VAL A 910 -12.50 1.31 28.07
C VAL A 910 -12.20 1.85 26.68
N SER A 911 -13.21 2.45 26.07
CA SER A 911 -13.22 2.92 24.68
C SER A 911 -13.92 4.26 24.52
N LYS A 912 -13.38 5.14 23.68
CA LYS A 912 -13.99 6.40 23.25
C LYS A 912 -13.29 6.87 21.97
N HIS A 913 -14.00 7.61 21.11
CA HIS A 913 -13.40 8.29 19.96
C HIS A 913 -12.27 9.22 20.41
N ASN A 914 -11.19 9.28 19.63
CA ASN A 914 -9.93 9.98 19.93
C ASN A 914 -9.24 9.53 21.23
N PHE A 915 -9.48 8.30 21.68
CA PHE A 915 -8.73 7.66 22.76
C PHE A 915 -8.29 6.25 22.37
N ILE A 916 -7.03 5.93 22.70
CA ILE A 916 -6.48 4.58 22.59
C ILE A 916 -7.20 3.67 23.59
N THR A 917 -7.63 2.50 23.11
CA THR A 917 -8.31 1.49 23.95
C THR A 917 -7.47 1.13 25.17
N LYS A 918 -8.08 1.15 26.37
CA LYS A 918 -7.43 0.62 27.57
C LYS A 918 -8.07 -0.68 28.03
N LYS A 919 -7.25 -1.72 28.19
CA LYS A 919 -7.65 -3.01 28.78
C LYS A 919 -7.08 -3.15 30.19
N THR A 920 -7.90 -3.60 31.13
CA THR A 920 -7.54 -3.89 32.53
C THR A 920 -8.44 -5.00 33.08
N SER A 921 -8.37 -5.30 34.37
CA SER A 921 -9.18 -6.34 34.98
C SER A 921 -9.27 -6.21 36.49
N VAL A 922 -10.36 -6.73 37.06
CA VAL A 922 -10.56 -6.89 38.50
C VAL A 922 -10.84 -8.34 38.84
N LYS A 923 -10.33 -8.81 39.98
CA LYS A 923 -10.64 -10.13 40.52
C LYS A 923 -11.82 -10.06 41.49
N VAL A 924 -12.82 -10.91 41.31
CA VAL A 924 -13.98 -11.04 42.20
C VAL A 924 -13.65 -11.99 43.34
N LEU A 925 -13.93 -11.59 44.58
CA LEU A 925 -13.69 -12.34 45.80
C LEU A 925 -15.02 -12.83 46.39
N GLY A 926 -15.02 -14.02 46.99
CA GLY A 926 -16.20 -14.57 47.67
C GLY A 926 -16.56 -13.80 48.95
N LEU A 927 -17.84 -13.83 49.32
CA LEU A 927 -18.37 -13.13 50.50
C LEU A 927 -18.19 -13.86 51.84
N ASN A 928 -17.86 -15.15 51.82
CA ASN A 928 -18.12 -15.97 52.99
C ASN A 928 -17.00 -15.98 54.03
N ASN A 929 -15.82 -15.43 53.72
CA ASN A 929 -14.66 -15.59 54.57
C ASN A 929 -14.19 -14.26 55.21
N VAL A 930 -14.40 -14.13 56.52
CA VAL A 930 -13.99 -13.03 57.39
C VAL A 930 -12.89 -13.53 58.31
N ILE A 931 -11.77 -12.81 58.35
CA ILE A 931 -10.71 -13.03 59.32
C ILE A 931 -11.04 -12.25 60.60
N LEU A 932 -11.16 -12.93 61.73
CA LEU A 932 -11.21 -12.35 63.07
C LEU A 932 -9.80 -12.34 63.66
N VAL A 933 -9.26 -11.15 63.93
CA VAL A 933 -7.93 -10.98 64.53
C VAL A 933 -8.09 -10.63 66.01
N SER A 934 -7.49 -11.42 66.89
CA SER A 934 -7.45 -11.12 68.33
C SER A 934 -6.61 -9.87 68.60
N GLN A 935 -6.85 -9.15 69.69
CA GLN A 935 -5.96 -8.06 70.12
C GLN A 935 -4.51 -8.58 70.32
N PRO A 936 -3.51 -8.04 69.60
CA PRO A 936 -2.12 -8.45 69.78
C PRO A 936 -1.61 -8.17 71.19
N SER A 937 -0.98 -9.17 71.79
CA SER A 937 -0.28 -9.04 73.07
C SER A 937 1.18 -8.67 72.82
N ILE A 938 1.65 -7.60 73.46
CA ILE A 938 3.00 -7.07 73.28
C ILE A 938 3.78 -7.05 74.60
N SER A 939 5.10 -7.20 74.52
CA SER A 939 6.06 -6.95 75.60
C SER A 939 7.08 -5.92 75.13
N PHE A 940 7.25 -4.86 75.91
CA PHE A 940 8.18 -3.79 75.60
C PHE A 940 9.23 -3.66 76.72
N ASN A 941 10.50 -3.80 76.37
CA ASN A 941 11.63 -3.54 77.27
C ASN A 941 12.17 -2.12 77.04
N ALA A 942 11.82 -1.21 77.95
CA ALA A 942 12.22 0.19 77.86
C ALA A 942 13.74 0.42 77.98
N LEU A 943 14.50 -0.49 78.62
CA LEU A 943 15.95 -0.38 78.78
C LEU A 943 16.70 -0.83 77.52
N GLN A 944 16.19 -1.86 76.84
CA GLN A 944 16.80 -2.43 75.63
C GLN A 944 16.20 -1.88 74.33
N LYS A 945 15.23 -0.96 74.41
CA LYS A 945 14.51 -0.39 73.25
C LYS A 945 13.97 -1.45 72.29
N ASN A 946 13.51 -2.55 72.87
CA ASN A 946 13.10 -3.74 72.13
C ASN A 946 11.65 -4.07 72.44
N LEU A 947 10.87 -4.29 71.39
CA LEU A 947 9.47 -4.67 71.41
C LEU A 947 9.33 -6.10 70.88
N SER A 948 8.43 -6.87 71.47
CA SER A 948 8.05 -8.19 70.95
C SER A 948 6.54 -8.35 70.94
N ILE A 949 6.01 -8.91 69.86
CA ILE A 949 4.62 -9.35 69.72
C ILE A 949 4.60 -10.80 70.21
N ILE A 950 4.02 -11.02 71.40
CA ILE A 950 4.05 -12.31 72.10
C ILE A 950 2.97 -13.24 71.57
N SER A 951 1.81 -12.69 71.20
CA SER A 951 0.74 -13.48 70.58
C SER A 951 -0.24 -12.62 69.82
N VAL A 952 -0.61 -13.09 68.64
CA VAL A 952 -1.83 -12.69 67.93
C VAL A 952 -2.37 -13.92 67.20
N ILE A 953 -3.67 -14.10 67.29
CA ILE A 953 -4.41 -15.18 66.64
C ILE A 953 -5.28 -14.54 65.56
N ALA A 954 -5.31 -15.15 64.39
CA ALA A 954 -6.24 -14.83 63.34
C ALA A 954 -7.04 -16.09 62.98
N ILE A 955 -8.36 -15.96 62.91
CA ILE A 955 -9.28 -17.06 62.61
C ILE A 955 -10.10 -16.66 61.39
N CYS A 956 -10.00 -17.44 60.33
CA CYS A 956 -10.92 -17.38 59.22
C CYS A 956 -12.16 -18.19 59.56
N ASN A 957 -13.35 -17.65 59.31
CA ASN A 957 -14.60 -18.42 59.41
C ASN A 957 -14.78 -19.43 58.26
N ASN A 958 -13.85 -19.51 57.28
CA ASN A 958 -13.76 -20.64 56.37
C ASN A 958 -13.43 -21.90 57.18
N SER A 959 -14.28 -22.94 57.11
CA SER A 959 -14.05 -24.20 57.81
C SER A 959 -12.81 -24.97 57.33
N GLU A 960 -12.32 -24.72 56.11
CA GLU A 960 -11.09 -25.34 55.59
C GLU A 960 -9.82 -24.68 56.13
N HIS A 961 -9.86 -23.38 56.45
CA HIS A 961 -8.70 -22.64 56.96
C HIS A 961 -8.71 -22.53 58.48
N GLY A 962 -9.87 -22.21 59.09
CA GLY A 962 -10.02 -22.08 60.53
C GLY A 962 -8.97 -21.15 61.15
N PHE A 963 -8.05 -21.72 61.95
CA PHE A 963 -6.91 -20.97 62.48
C PHE A 963 -5.86 -20.71 61.40
N LEU A 964 -5.59 -19.43 61.16
CA LEU A 964 -4.54 -18.99 60.23
C LEU A 964 -3.15 -19.35 60.78
N ASN A 965 -2.35 -20.00 59.95
CA ASN A 965 -1.01 -20.52 60.23
C ASN A 965 -0.10 -20.39 58.98
N SER A 966 1.15 -20.83 59.06
CA SER A 966 2.12 -20.66 57.95
C SER A 966 1.72 -21.30 56.62
N SER A 967 0.77 -22.24 56.59
CA SER A 967 0.38 -22.97 55.38
C SER A 967 -0.84 -22.40 54.65
N ASN A 968 -1.67 -21.61 55.34
CA ASN A 968 -2.93 -21.08 54.80
C ASN A 968 -3.04 -19.55 54.88
N THR A 969 -2.05 -18.86 55.44
CA THR A 969 -2.00 -17.39 55.44
C THR A 969 -1.24 -16.88 54.23
N LEU A 970 -1.88 -16.02 53.42
CA LEU A 970 -1.24 -15.35 52.29
C LEU A 970 -0.17 -14.35 52.77
N SER A 971 -0.50 -13.57 53.81
CA SER A 971 0.46 -12.68 54.47
C SER A 971 0.04 -12.33 55.89
N ALA A 972 1.03 -12.17 56.78
CA ALA A 972 0.86 -11.70 58.15
C ALA A 972 2.00 -10.74 58.49
N PHE A 973 1.68 -9.49 58.80
CA PHE A 973 2.66 -8.46 59.09
C PHE A 973 2.19 -7.51 60.20
N TYR A 974 3.12 -6.78 60.78
CA TYR A 974 2.86 -5.76 61.79
C TYR A 974 3.32 -4.38 61.33
N GLU A 975 2.71 -3.35 61.91
CA GLU A 975 3.06 -1.95 61.72
C GLU A 975 2.97 -1.22 63.06
N VAL A 976 4.02 -0.47 63.42
CA VAL A 976 4.01 0.37 64.62
C VAL A 976 3.40 1.74 64.30
N LYS A 977 2.48 2.20 65.15
CA LYS A 977 1.77 3.46 64.99
C LYS A 977 1.87 4.32 66.25
N THR A 978 1.82 5.63 66.08
CA THR A 978 1.61 6.56 67.20
C THR A 978 0.23 6.34 67.81
N LYS A 979 -0.01 6.81 69.05
CA LYS A 979 -1.34 6.78 69.70
C LYS A 979 -2.45 7.41 68.85
N THR A 980 -2.13 8.37 67.98
CA THR A 980 -3.09 9.04 67.08
C THR A 980 -3.33 8.27 65.78
N GLY A 981 -2.70 7.11 65.59
CA GLY A 981 -2.89 6.24 64.43
C GLY A 981 -1.99 6.52 63.24
N ILE A 982 -0.94 7.35 63.40
CA ILE A 982 0.02 7.65 62.32
C ILE A 982 1.08 6.54 62.26
N THR A 983 1.30 5.99 61.07
CA THR A 983 2.35 4.99 60.80
C THR A 983 3.75 5.58 61.05
N THR A 984 4.63 4.83 61.73
CA THR A 984 6.02 5.25 61.98
C THR A 984 7.01 4.80 60.89
N GLY A 985 6.56 3.98 59.95
CA GLY A 985 7.41 3.31 58.94
C GLY A 985 8.05 2.02 59.44
N LEU A 986 8.01 1.76 60.75
CA LEU A 986 8.54 0.52 61.34
C LEU A 986 7.54 -0.63 61.15
N THR A 987 7.87 -1.54 60.24
CA THR A 987 7.04 -2.70 59.84
C THR A 987 7.87 -3.98 59.85
N GLY A 988 7.20 -5.13 59.79
CA GLY A 988 7.86 -6.42 59.64
C GLY A 988 6.89 -7.58 59.55
N ASN A 989 7.40 -8.77 59.23
CA ASN A 989 6.58 -9.97 59.10
C ASN A 989 6.35 -10.64 60.47
N LEU A 990 5.18 -11.23 60.62
CA LEU A 990 4.89 -12.14 61.75
C LEU A 990 5.31 -13.56 61.38
N THR A 991 5.74 -14.34 62.36
CA THR A 991 6.05 -15.77 62.21
C THR A 991 5.10 -16.59 63.08
N PHE A 992 4.61 -17.71 62.55
CA PHE A 992 3.75 -18.63 63.32
C PHE A 992 4.63 -19.61 64.10
N ASN A 993 4.48 -19.65 65.43
CA ASN A 993 5.29 -20.51 66.30
C ASN A 993 4.66 -21.90 66.58
N GLY A 994 3.61 -22.27 65.85
CA GLY A 994 2.82 -23.49 66.06
C GLY A 994 1.54 -23.29 66.89
N ILE A 995 1.38 -22.13 67.54
CA ILE A 995 0.20 -21.81 68.36
C ILE A 995 -0.35 -20.42 68.02
N THR A 996 0.52 -19.42 67.91
CA THR A 996 0.16 -18.03 67.62
C THR A 996 1.17 -17.38 66.68
N TRP A 997 0.82 -16.23 66.13
CA TRP A 997 1.74 -15.38 65.38
C TRP A 997 2.51 -14.46 66.33
N VAL A 998 3.81 -14.34 66.08
CA VAL A 998 4.77 -13.60 66.92
C VAL A 998 5.74 -12.79 66.07
N ALA A 999 6.40 -11.82 66.69
CA ALA A 999 7.59 -11.17 66.16
C ALA A 999 8.44 -10.74 67.35
N GLU A 1000 9.69 -11.20 67.40
CA GLU A 1000 10.61 -10.95 68.51
C GLU A 1000 11.67 -9.94 68.11
N ASN A 1001 12.22 -9.24 69.11
CA ASN A 1001 13.37 -8.35 68.93
C ASN A 1001 13.15 -7.20 67.93
N ILE A 1002 11.94 -6.63 67.90
CA ILE A 1002 11.64 -5.45 67.09
C ILE A 1002 12.36 -4.26 67.71
N ASP A 1003 13.39 -3.77 67.02
CA ASP A 1003 14.13 -2.58 67.43
C ASP A 1003 13.28 -1.32 67.24
N VAL A 1004 13.04 -0.61 68.34
CA VAL A 1004 12.29 0.66 68.37
C VAL A 1004 13.17 1.84 68.80
N GLU A 1005 14.50 1.72 68.72
CA GLU A 1005 15.44 2.79 69.09
C GLU A 1005 15.27 4.05 68.21
N SER A 1006 14.88 3.89 66.95
CA SER A 1006 14.65 4.98 66.00
C SER A 1006 13.39 5.81 66.29
N LEU A 1007 12.50 5.34 67.17
CA LEU A 1007 11.26 6.03 67.49
C LEU A 1007 11.48 7.12 68.54
N THR A 1008 10.84 8.27 68.33
CA THR A 1008 10.91 9.41 69.25
C THR A 1008 10.16 9.14 70.57
N ALA A 1009 10.32 10.02 71.56
CA ALA A 1009 9.57 9.90 72.81
C ALA A 1009 8.07 10.10 72.55
N GLY A 1010 7.25 9.13 72.96
CA GLY A 1010 5.83 9.10 72.64
C GLY A 1010 5.12 7.83 73.09
N GLU A 1011 3.81 7.78 72.85
CA GLU A 1011 2.98 6.59 73.07
C GLU A 1011 2.64 5.95 71.72
N TYR A 1012 2.83 4.64 71.62
CA TYR A 1012 2.75 3.86 70.39
C TYR A 1012 1.92 2.60 70.61
N TYR A 1013 1.38 2.01 69.55
CA TYR A 1013 0.79 0.67 69.55
C TYR A 1013 1.17 -0.07 68.26
N VAL A 1014 0.93 -1.38 68.23
CA VAL A 1014 1.20 -2.21 67.06
C VAL A 1014 -0.12 -2.61 66.42
N THR A 1015 -0.21 -2.54 65.10
CA THR A 1015 -1.32 -3.12 64.33
C THR A 1015 -0.83 -4.38 63.63
N CYS A 1016 -1.49 -5.51 63.84
CA CYS A 1016 -1.20 -6.75 63.12
C CYS A 1016 -2.26 -6.99 62.05
N THR A 1017 -1.85 -7.25 60.81
CA THR A 1017 -2.74 -7.44 59.65
C THR A 1017 -2.54 -8.83 59.07
N PHE A 1018 -3.65 -9.50 58.75
CA PHE A 1018 -3.69 -10.83 58.16
C PHE A 1018 -4.45 -10.80 56.85
N ARG A 1019 -3.95 -11.52 55.84
CA ARG A 1019 -4.65 -11.75 54.57
C ARG A 1019 -4.68 -13.24 54.27
N ASP A 1020 -5.79 -13.67 53.69
CA ASP A 1020 -6.03 -15.02 53.19
C ASP A 1020 -6.40 -14.92 51.71
N ILE A 1021 -6.28 -16.01 50.95
CA ILE A 1021 -6.58 -16.04 49.51
C ILE A 1021 -8.06 -15.77 49.19
N ASP A 1022 -8.93 -15.99 50.17
CA ASP A 1022 -10.38 -15.94 50.04
C ASP A 1022 -11.05 -15.02 51.06
N ALA A 1023 -10.28 -14.29 51.88
CA ALA A 1023 -10.81 -13.40 52.92
C ALA A 1023 -10.14 -12.01 52.88
N LYS A 1024 -10.95 -10.96 53.11
CA LYS A 1024 -10.47 -9.58 53.19
C LYS A 1024 -9.41 -9.45 54.28
N GLY A 1025 -8.38 -8.64 54.01
CA GLY A 1025 -7.35 -8.33 54.99
C GLY A 1025 -7.94 -7.66 56.24
N THR A 1026 -7.85 -8.32 57.40
CA THR A 1026 -8.32 -7.78 58.68
C THR A 1026 -7.14 -7.45 59.58
N SER A 1027 -7.27 -6.39 60.38
CA SER A 1027 -6.25 -5.99 61.35
C SER A 1027 -6.82 -5.74 62.74
N ALA A 1028 -5.97 -5.87 63.76
CA ALA A 1028 -6.30 -5.53 65.14
C ALA A 1028 -5.15 -4.77 65.83
N PRO A 1029 -5.46 -3.73 66.63
CA PRO A 1029 -4.46 -2.97 67.38
C PRO A 1029 -4.14 -3.60 68.74
N SER A 1030 -2.86 -3.55 69.14
CA SER A 1030 -2.40 -3.92 70.48
C SER A 1030 -2.79 -2.86 71.52
N LYS A 1031 -2.49 -3.14 72.79
CA LYS A 1031 -2.39 -2.07 73.80
C LYS A 1031 -1.20 -1.16 73.48
N SER A 1032 -1.25 0.08 73.97
CA SER A 1032 -0.16 1.03 73.78
C SER A 1032 1.04 0.76 74.72
N PHE A 1033 2.22 1.21 74.30
CA PHE A 1033 3.46 1.26 75.07
C PHE A 1033 4.10 2.65 74.94
N ILE A 1034 4.93 3.04 75.91
CA ILE A 1034 5.48 4.40 76.01
C ILE A 1034 6.99 4.38 75.90
N ILE A 1035 7.53 5.11 74.93
CA ILE A 1035 8.95 5.42 74.83
C ILE A 1035 9.18 6.75 75.57
N LYS A 1036 9.87 6.69 76.71
CA LYS A 1036 10.23 7.89 77.47
C LYS A 1036 11.46 8.56 76.85
N GLY A 1037 11.41 9.88 76.73
CA GLY A 1037 12.59 10.71 76.45
C GLY A 1037 13.53 10.77 77.67
N LEU A 1038 14.80 11.11 77.44
CA LEU A 1038 15.79 11.33 78.49
C LEU A 1038 15.36 12.48 79.42
N ALA A 1039 14.74 12.16 80.55
CA ALA A 1039 14.54 13.11 81.64
C ALA A 1039 15.77 13.08 82.56
N TYR A 1040 16.55 14.16 82.54
CA TYR A 1040 17.61 14.43 83.51
C TYR A 1040 17.01 14.48 84.93
N TRP A 1041 17.58 13.71 85.85
CA TRP A 1041 17.27 13.79 87.27
C TRP A 1041 17.92 15.04 87.87
N PHE A 1042 17.14 16.07 88.19
CA PHE A 1042 17.53 17.04 89.23
C PHE A 1042 16.78 16.73 90.51
N LYS A 1043 17.56 16.43 91.56
CA LYS A 1043 17.14 16.20 92.93
C LYS A 1043 17.38 17.52 93.68
N GLU A 1044 16.33 18.26 94.01
CA GLU A 1044 16.40 19.32 95.02
C GLU A 1044 15.47 18.98 96.16
N HIS A 1045 16.04 18.83 97.35
CA HIS A 1045 15.51 19.34 98.63
C HIS A 1045 16.64 19.19 99.65
N TRP A 1046 17.28 20.31 99.99
CA TRP A 1046 17.76 20.67 101.33
C TRP A 1046 17.97 22.18 101.36
N THR A 1047 17.12 22.91 102.07
CA THR A 1047 17.53 24.08 102.86
C THR A 1047 16.66 24.11 104.12
N TYR A 1048 17.29 24.55 105.22
CA TYR A 1048 16.80 24.49 106.60
C TYR A 1048 15.39 25.04 106.82
#